data_AF-A0A957XFE7-F1
#
_entry.id   AF-A0A957XFE7-F1
#
_cell.length_a   1.000
_cell.length_b   1.000
_cell.length_c   1.000
_cell.angle_alpha   90.00
_cell.angle_beta   90.00
_cell.angle_gamma   90.00
#
_symmetry.space_group_name_H-M   'P 1'
#
loop_
_entity.id
_entity.type
_entity.pdbx_description
1 polymer ?
#
loop_
_entity_poly.entity_id
_entity_poly.type
_entity_poly.pdbx_seq_one_letter_code
_entity_poly.pdbx_strand_id
1 'polypeptide(L)'
;MSPQVIFSAHILLPNSMQEVFEVILQKMFPVYQRIIVENELAEGRSGCWVFVVSLLRDTETRDLPVVAKIGSISLIKKEWHAYKSYIEGKWPQIAEVRHEPVVDNNAAYGGLYYSLVGEGVFPTQSIRRFCLEAPIDHVQMVIERLLKIVEQKFRYSKKRAGYQLHASYDRIFPVNLLIAPASSSIETEPILITPQTIFASPIETDTYVRVSQFIVTKVDLKKKAITLNLPQMDEDDLPSTSYIIRFTFESHATMPIYKVGQPLPGAIIGRVIQTRTSQWQIEMKKILPDGNFSLADKTVLLPDGTTLPNPFVKLPEILSQHRDIKADDIHGDLNVENILVDPDVRDVRLIDFAGARSDHVLHDFLRFETEIVVRLIAPIMAEAKLSAQSIYTFYQHLHWATFQPTPHGTSYNLPHIFDKPLMILVLVRQAARELALFNRFEYEEYYQCLILYLLGALKFKVLDDVPEAPYPKQVAFWGAASITAILSSKVNDSKESPGFAPSFRQRQDWSLDQIKAKDDYHSRSLGQFEPSQLKTWGNASITVGDISGSGNAIGHGAQVTTTTTKREQNAIFQIFETVYRQINIQTRRSNGSRAEIINIVQLIEQEVIRGEQANSYKLNRWFNDLNAMAPDIAKSIASSLTDPTAEVPPTIRQIAAQVGG
;
A
#
# COMPACT_ATOMS: atom_id res chain seq x y z
N MET A 1 40.41 3.00 -1.69
CA MET A 1 40.08 1.55 -1.61
C MET A 1 38.60 1.41 -1.89
N SER A 2 38.17 0.39 -2.62
CA SER A 2 36.73 0.16 -2.80
C SER A 2 36.08 -0.29 -1.48
N PRO A 3 34.83 0.10 -1.20
CA PRO A 3 34.12 -0.34 0.00
C PRO A 3 34.02 -1.87 0.08
N GLN A 4 34.17 -2.44 1.27
CA GLN A 4 33.81 -3.84 1.50
C GLN A 4 32.29 -3.96 1.59
N VAL A 5 31.69 -4.80 0.75
CA VAL A 5 30.25 -5.10 0.80
C VAL A 5 30.05 -6.41 1.56
N ILE A 6 29.09 -6.43 2.49
CA ILE A 6 28.79 -7.59 3.34
C ILE A 6 27.30 -7.85 3.27
N PHE A 7 26.91 -9.04 2.81
CA PHE A 7 25.52 -9.49 2.84
C PHE A 7 25.24 -10.23 4.14
N SER A 8 24.12 -9.92 4.78
CA SER A 8 23.66 -10.66 5.95
C SER A 8 23.33 -12.11 5.59
N ALA A 9 23.50 -13.04 6.54
CA ALA A 9 23.46 -14.48 6.29
C ALA A 9 22.13 -15.01 5.70
N HIS A 10 21.03 -14.30 5.94
CA HIS A 10 19.69 -14.64 5.43
C HIS A 10 19.43 -14.13 4.01
N ILE A 11 20.32 -13.33 3.42
CA ILE A 11 20.17 -12.83 2.05
C ILE A 11 20.76 -13.87 1.09
N LEU A 12 19.89 -14.57 0.37
CA LEU A 12 20.27 -15.64 -0.55
C LEU A 12 20.31 -15.13 -2.00
N LEU A 13 21.50 -14.75 -2.46
CA LEU A 13 21.74 -14.36 -3.85
C LEU A 13 22.64 -15.39 -4.56
N PRO A 14 22.42 -15.69 -5.86
CA PRO A 14 23.41 -16.42 -6.65
C PRO A 14 24.75 -15.67 -6.66
N ASN A 15 25.88 -16.38 -6.54
CA ASN A 15 27.21 -15.77 -6.51
C ASN A 15 27.47 -14.79 -7.67
N SER A 16 27.03 -15.14 -8.88
CA SER A 16 27.16 -14.28 -10.07
C SER A 16 26.37 -12.97 -9.98
N MET A 17 25.27 -12.95 -9.23
CA MET A 17 24.49 -11.74 -8.97
C MET A 17 25.08 -10.94 -7.81
N GLN A 18 25.67 -11.62 -6.82
CA GLN A 18 26.33 -10.97 -5.71
C GLN A 18 27.47 -10.06 -6.20
N GLU A 19 28.36 -10.56 -7.05
CA GLU A 19 29.46 -9.77 -7.63
C GLU A 19 28.95 -8.50 -8.35
N VAL A 20 27.89 -8.63 -9.15
CA VAL A 20 27.27 -7.49 -9.85
C VAL A 20 26.72 -6.47 -8.85
N PHE A 21 26.07 -6.92 -7.78
CA PHE A 21 25.48 -6.03 -6.77
C PHE A 21 26.55 -5.35 -5.94
N GLU A 22 27.64 -6.05 -5.61
CA GLU A 22 28.80 -5.47 -4.93
C GLU A 22 29.37 -4.30 -5.75
N VAL A 23 29.58 -4.50 -7.05
CA VAL A 23 30.07 -3.43 -7.94
C VAL A 23 29.12 -2.23 -7.97
N ILE A 24 27.82 -2.46 -8.04
CA ILE A 24 26.82 -1.38 -8.06
C ILE A 24 26.79 -0.63 -6.72
N LEU A 25 26.78 -1.35 -5.59
CA LEU A 25 26.79 -0.75 -4.25
C LEU A 25 28.08 0.03 -3.98
N GLN A 26 29.24 -0.49 -4.38
CA GLN A 26 30.52 0.21 -4.28
C GLN A 26 30.52 1.52 -5.08
N LYS A 27 29.95 1.50 -6.29
CA LYS A 27 29.80 2.71 -7.12
C LYS A 27 28.79 3.70 -6.54
N MET A 28 27.74 3.21 -5.89
CA MET A 28 26.71 4.02 -5.24
C MET A 28 27.21 4.70 -3.97
N PHE A 29 28.11 4.04 -3.24
CA PHE A 29 28.60 4.49 -1.94
C PHE A 29 30.14 4.49 -1.87
N PRO A 30 30.84 5.22 -2.77
CA PRO A 30 32.29 5.09 -2.94
C PRO A 30 33.12 5.64 -1.78
N VAL A 31 32.52 6.48 -0.93
CA VAL A 31 33.21 7.14 0.19
C VAL A 31 33.20 6.33 1.49
N TYR A 32 32.50 5.20 1.53
CA TYR A 32 32.37 4.37 2.73
C TYR A 32 33.41 3.25 2.75
N GLN A 33 33.83 2.85 3.95
CA GLN A 33 34.73 1.70 4.11
C GLN A 33 33.96 0.38 4.03
N ARG A 34 32.76 0.33 4.61
CA ARG A 34 31.93 -0.88 4.64
C ARG A 34 30.47 -0.57 4.31
N ILE A 35 29.85 -1.47 3.56
CA ILE A 35 28.45 -1.46 3.17
C ILE A 35 27.83 -2.76 3.64
N ILE A 36 26.83 -2.70 4.52
CA ILE A 36 26.17 -3.87 5.08
C ILE A 36 24.76 -3.96 4.50
N VAL A 37 24.47 -5.04 3.77
CA VAL A 37 23.13 -5.33 3.26
C VAL A 37 22.39 -6.10 4.35
N GLU A 38 21.46 -5.42 5.02
CA GLU A 38 20.81 -5.92 6.24
C GLU A 38 19.62 -6.80 5.93
N ASN A 39 18.73 -6.34 5.05
CA ASN A 39 17.48 -7.03 4.71
C ASN A 39 17.10 -6.82 3.25
N GLU A 40 16.36 -7.76 2.70
CA GLU A 40 15.62 -7.58 1.44
C GLU A 40 14.17 -7.20 1.78
N LEU A 41 13.71 -6.05 1.28
CA LEU A 41 12.34 -5.56 1.50
C LEU A 41 11.34 -6.17 0.52
N ALA A 42 11.78 -6.47 -0.69
CA ALA A 42 10.94 -7.06 -1.73
C ALA A 42 11.74 -8.10 -2.50
N GLU A 43 11.24 -9.35 -2.54
CA GLU A 43 11.86 -10.56 -3.13
C GLU A 43 12.07 -10.50 -4.67
N GLY A 44 12.75 -9.50 -5.21
CA GLY A 44 13.13 -9.45 -6.63
C GLY A 44 11.96 -9.43 -7.65
N ARG A 45 10.71 -9.26 -7.21
CA ARG A 45 9.50 -9.65 -7.96
C ARG A 45 9.21 -8.77 -9.18
N SER A 46 9.66 -7.51 -9.15
CA SER A 46 9.54 -6.55 -10.26
C SER A 46 10.67 -6.66 -11.28
N GLY A 47 11.62 -7.59 -11.07
CA GLY A 47 12.89 -7.64 -11.81
C GLY A 47 13.96 -6.72 -11.22
N CYS A 48 13.67 -6.11 -10.07
CA CYS A 48 14.61 -5.35 -9.25
C CYS A 48 14.61 -5.92 -7.83
N TRP A 49 15.76 -5.84 -7.17
CA TRP A 49 15.95 -6.15 -5.75
C TRP A 49 15.96 -4.86 -4.95
N VAL A 50 15.38 -4.90 -3.76
CA VAL A 50 15.26 -3.74 -2.88
C VAL A 50 15.82 -4.13 -1.51
N PHE A 51 16.88 -3.47 -1.09
CA PHE A 51 17.62 -3.78 0.12
C PHE A 51 17.59 -2.62 1.12
N VAL A 52 17.58 -2.94 2.40
CA VAL A 52 18.02 -2.02 3.46
C VAL A 52 19.55 -2.14 3.57
N VAL A 53 20.23 -1.01 3.46
CA VAL A 53 21.69 -0.94 3.41
C VAL A 53 22.20 0.02 4.47
N SER A 54 23.12 -0.45 5.31
CA SER A 54 23.80 0.34 6.31
C SER A 54 25.22 0.70 5.88
N LEU A 55 25.60 1.96 6.10
CA LEU A 55 26.82 2.56 5.55
C LEU A 55 27.78 2.94 6.69
N LEU A 56 29.03 2.46 6.64
CA LEU A 56 30.04 2.74 7.66
C LEU A 56 31.25 3.46 7.05
N ARG A 57 31.57 4.64 7.58
CA ARG A 57 32.73 5.44 7.14
C ARG A 57 34.03 4.89 7.70
N ASP A 58 33.98 4.38 8.93
CA ASP A 58 35.06 3.71 9.64
C ASP A 58 34.46 2.69 10.63
N THR A 59 35.27 2.19 11.57
CA THR A 59 34.82 1.19 12.57
C THR A 59 33.82 1.72 13.59
N GLU A 60 33.73 3.03 13.78
CA GLU A 60 32.93 3.66 14.83
C GLU A 60 31.81 4.54 14.26
N THR A 61 32.00 5.09 13.06
CA THR A 61 31.06 6.02 12.42
C THR A 61 30.14 5.31 11.44
N ARG A 62 28.88 5.16 11.84
CA ARG A 62 27.78 4.62 11.03
C ARG A 62 26.87 5.75 10.57
N ASP A 63 26.73 5.88 9.25
CA ASP A 63 25.71 6.72 8.65
C ASP A 63 24.37 5.98 8.68
N LEU A 64 23.32 6.76 8.50
CA LEU A 64 21.96 6.29 8.54
C LEU A 64 21.69 5.30 7.40
N PRO A 65 20.93 4.22 7.65
CA PRO A 65 20.60 3.26 6.62
C PRO A 65 19.82 3.90 5.48
N VAL A 66 19.90 3.28 4.31
CA VAL A 66 19.21 3.69 3.08
C VAL A 66 18.51 2.49 2.45
N VAL A 67 17.56 2.75 1.54
CA VAL A 67 16.98 1.68 0.71
C VAL A 67 17.65 1.71 -0.65
N ALA A 68 18.43 0.68 -0.97
CA ALA A 68 19.06 0.54 -2.27
C ALA A 68 18.22 -0.34 -3.19
N LYS A 69 17.94 0.12 -4.40
CA LYS A 69 17.24 -0.64 -5.44
C LYS A 69 18.18 -0.93 -6.60
N ILE A 70 18.30 -2.20 -6.96
CA ILE A 70 19.18 -2.68 -8.02
C ILE A 70 18.36 -3.47 -9.04
N GLY A 71 18.56 -3.23 -10.32
CA GLY A 71 17.77 -3.87 -11.39
C GLY A 71 18.34 -3.58 -12.77
N SER A 72 17.63 -3.98 -13.82
CA SER A 72 18.10 -3.68 -15.19
C SER A 72 18.18 -2.16 -15.40
N ILE A 73 19.18 -1.70 -16.18
CA ILE A 73 19.40 -0.27 -16.43
C ILE A 73 18.12 0.42 -16.92
N SER A 74 17.34 -0.25 -17.77
CA SER A 74 16.08 0.29 -18.28
C SER A 74 15.03 0.51 -17.19
N LEU A 75 14.93 -0.38 -16.21
CA LEU A 75 13.97 -0.26 -15.10
C LEU A 75 14.40 0.86 -14.15
N ILE A 76 15.68 0.92 -13.81
CA ILE A 76 16.23 1.95 -12.93
C ILE A 76 16.09 3.34 -13.57
N LYS A 77 16.43 3.48 -14.86
CA LYS A 77 16.23 4.75 -15.59
C LYS A 77 14.76 5.14 -15.70
N LYS A 78 13.87 4.17 -15.94
CA LYS A 78 12.42 4.42 -15.98
C LYS A 78 11.94 4.98 -14.65
N GLU A 79 12.36 4.38 -13.56
CA GLU A 79 11.97 4.84 -12.23
C GLU A 79 12.53 6.21 -11.89
N TRP A 80 13.82 6.45 -12.14
CA TRP A 80 14.41 7.77 -11.95
C TRP A 80 13.67 8.84 -12.74
N HIS A 81 13.37 8.58 -14.02
CA HIS A 81 12.61 9.50 -14.84
C HIS A 81 11.19 9.74 -14.29
N ALA A 82 10.48 8.68 -13.89
CA ALA A 82 9.16 8.81 -13.31
C ALA A 82 9.17 9.59 -11.99
N TYR A 83 10.18 9.37 -11.13
CA TYR A 83 10.39 10.12 -9.91
C TYR A 83 10.56 11.62 -10.21
N LYS A 84 11.50 11.98 -11.09
CA LYS A 84 11.77 13.38 -11.46
C LYS A 84 10.57 14.05 -12.13
N SER A 85 9.82 13.31 -12.95
CA SER A 85 8.71 13.88 -13.72
C SER A 85 7.42 14.02 -12.92
N TYR A 86 7.12 13.11 -11.98
CA TYR A 86 5.80 13.01 -11.37
C TYR A 86 5.79 13.07 -9.83
N ILE A 87 6.94 12.89 -9.18
CA ILE A 87 7.02 12.69 -7.73
C ILE A 87 7.80 13.81 -7.04
N GLU A 88 9.02 14.10 -7.49
CA GLU A 88 9.91 15.08 -6.88
C GLU A 88 9.28 16.48 -6.83
N GLY A 89 9.21 17.07 -5.64
CA GLY A 89 8.61 18.39 -5.41
C GLY A 89 7.08 18.44 -5.53
N LYS A 90 6.42 17.32 -5.83
CA LYS A 90 4.96 17.24 -6.05
C LYS A 90 4.22 16.42 -5.01
N TRP A 91 4.88 15.42 -4.43
CA TRP A 91 4.32 14.58 -3.39
C TRP A 91 4.91 14.92 -2.01
N PRO A 92 4.09 15.10 -0.97
CA PRO A 92 4.58 15.27 0.38
C PRO A 92 5.05 13.93 0.97
N GLN A 93 6.00 13.98 1.91
CA GLN A 93 6.38 12.84 2.74
C GLN A 93 6.70 11.54 1.97
N ILE A 94 7.36 11.69 0.82
CA ILE A 94 7.92 10.57 0.03
C ILE A 94 9.35 10.27 0.46
N ALA A 95 9.84 9.07 0.17
CA ALA A 95 11.27 8.79 0.25
C ALA A 95 11.98 9.46 -0.94
N GLU A 96 13.00 10.25 -0.66
CA GLU A 96 13.73 11.00 -1.68
C GLU A 96 14.71 10.06 -2.40
N VAL A 97 14.64 10.00 -3.73
CA VAL A 97 15.68 9.32 -4.54
C VAL A 97 16.88 10.25 -4.63
N ARG A 98 18.00 9.85 -4.03
CA ARG A 98 19.21 10.66 -3.97
C ARG A 98 20.15 10.35 -5.12
N HIS A 99 20.62 11.43 -5.77
CA HIS A 99 21.52 11.41 -6.93
C HIS A 99 20.98 10.68 -8.15
N GLU A 100 21.68 10.84 -9.28
CA GLU A 100 21.36 10.11 -10.49
C GLU A 100 21.66 8.61 -10.35
N PRO A 101 20.95 7.74 -11.08
CA PRO A 101 21.21 6.32 -11.11
C PRO A 101 22.66 5.97 -11.42
N VAL A 102 23.19 5.04 -10.62
CA VAL A 102 24.45 4.40 -10.91
C VAL A 102 24.22 3.32 -11.96
N VAL A 103 25.02 3.35 -13.02
CA VAL A 103 25.00 2.32 -14.05
C VAL A 103 26.37 1.65 -14.11
N ASP A 104 26.36 0.33 -14.31
CA ASP A 104 27.55 -0.36 -14.77
C ASP A 104 27.42 -0.56 -16.28
N ASN A 105 28.37 -0.08 -17.08
CA ASN A 105 28.31 -0.31 -18.52
C ASN A 105 28.70 -1.76 -18.89
N ASN A 106 29.38 -2.45 -17.99
CA ASN A 106 29.81 -3.84 -18.19
C ASN A 106 28.74 -4.85 -17.74
N ALA A 107 27.86 -4.46 -16.82
CA ALA A 107 26.75 -5.27 -16.35
C ALA A 107 25.43 -4.68 -16.85
N ALA A 108 24.45 -5.48 -17.29
CA ALA A 108 23.16 -4.97 -17.77
C ALA A 108 22.27 -4.34 -16.65
N TYR A 109 22.88 -3.93 -15.53
CA TYR A 109 22.25 -3.54 -14.28
C TYR A 109 22.68 -2.13 -13.85
N GLY A 110 21.81 -1.48 -13.11
CA GLY A 110 22.09 -0.24 -12.41
C GLY A 110 21.44 -0.25 -11.03
N GLY A 111 21.62 0.84 -10.31
CA GLY A 111 20.95 1.05 -9.03
C GLY A 111 20.64 2.51 -8.75
N LEU A 112 19.70 2.73 -7.85
CA LEU A 112 19.38 4.00 -7.22
C LEU A 112 19.12 3.74 -5.73
N TYR A 113 19.04 4.78 -4.91
CA TYR A 113 18.68 4.60 -3.51
C TYR A 113 17.77 5.71 -2.99
N TYR A 114 17.01 5.37 -1.95
CA TYR A 114 16.12 6.27 -1.24
C TYR A 114 16.65 6.54 0.16
N SER A 115 16.44 7.75 0.66
CA SER A 115 16.61 8.06 2.08
C SER A 115 15.54 7.34 2.93
N LEU A 116 15.93 6.78 4.08
CA LEU A 116 15.02 6.07 4.97
C LEU A 116 14.26 6.97 5.94
N VAL A 117 13.14 6.42 6.42
CA VAL A 117 12.20 7.01 7.40
C VAL A 117 12.92 7.40 8.70
N GLY A 118 12.55 8.52 9.31
CA GLY A 118 13.15 8.97 10.59
C GLY A 118 14.65 9.28 10.48
N GLU A 119 15.12 9.55 9.27
CA GLU A 119 16.53 9.54 8.88
C GLU A 119 17.21 8.19 9.19
N GLY A 120 16.53 7.05 9.03
CA GLY A 120 17.14 5.72 9.24
C GLY A 120 17.47 5.35 10.70
N VAL A 121 17.03 6.15 11.68
CA VAL A 121 17.28 5.87 13.11
C VAL A 121 16.56 4.60 13.59
N PHE A 122 15.50 4.17 12.88
CA PHE A 122 14.63 3.07 13.28
C PHE A 122 14.51 2.00 12.19
N PRO A 123 14.27 0.74 12.57
CA PRO A 123 13.99 -0.32 11.60
C PRO A 123 12.70 0.00 10.83
N THR A 124 12.74 -0.15 9.51
CA THR A 124 11.58 0.05 8.66
C THR A 124 11.08 -1.27 8.11
N GLN A 125 9.77 -1.38 7.95
CA GLN A 125 9.13 -2.57 7.37
C GLN A 125 8.01 -2.18 6.42
N SER A 126 7.57 -3.10 5.57
CA SER A 126 6.41 -2.84 4.70
C SER A 126 5.11 -2.72 5.50
N ILE A 127 4.15 -1.94 4.99
CA ILE A 127 2.83 -1.81 5.62
C ILE A 127 2.12 -3.17 5.68
N ARG A 128 2.39 -4.09 4.76
CA ARG A 128 1.88 -5.47 4.85
C ARG A 128 2.30 -6.12 6.16
N ARG A 129 3.60 -6.13 6.45
CA ARG A 129 4.14 -6.73 7.67
C ARG A 129 3.59 -6.02 8.92
N PHE A 130 3.57 -4.69 8.89
CA PHE A 130 2.99 -3.91 9.98
C PHE A 130 1.52 -4.25 10.24
N CYS A 131 0.69 -4.37 9.19
CA CYS A 131 -0.71 -4.75 9.33
C CYS A 131 -0.91 -6.16 9.92
N LEU A 132 0.01 -7.09 9.68
CA LEU A 132 -0.07 -8.45 10.24
C LEU A 132 0.26 -8.45 11.73
N GLU A 133 1.30 -7.72 12.14
CA GLU A 133 1.86 -7.79 13.49
C GLU A 133 1.25 -6.77 14.46
N ALA A 134 0.90 -5.57 14.00
CA ALA A 134 0.50 -4.47 14.87
C ALA A 134 -0.98 -4.54 15.31
N PRO A 135 -1.32 -4.01 16.50
CA PRO A 135 -2.69 -3.81 16.95
C PRO A 135 -3.54 -2.95 15.98
N ILE A 136 -4.86 -3.15 15.99
CA ILE A 136 -5.79 -2.50 15.03
C ILE A 136 -5.75 -0.97 15.11
N ASP A 137 -5.63 -0.40 16.31
CA ASP A 137 -5.56 1.05 16.56
C ASP A 137 -4.25 1.64 16.01
N HIS A 138 -3.13 0.93 16.12
CA HIS A 138 -1.86 1.33 15.52
C HIS A 138 -1.93 1.29 13.99
N VAL A 139 -2.54 0.24 13.43
CA VAL A 139 -2.78 0.12 11.98
C VAL A 139 -3.67 1.24 11.48
N GLN A 140 -4.76 1.55 12.19
CA GLN A 140 -5.64 2.67 11.88
C GLN A 140 -4.85 3.99 11.79
N MET A 141 -4.03 4.31 12.78
CA MET A 141 -3.24 5.55 12.78
C MET A 141 -2.28 5.64 11.59
N VAL A 142 -1.63 4.53 11.23
CA VAL A 142 -0.72 4.46 10.07
C VAL A 142 -1.49 4.63 8.75
N ILE A 143 -2.66 4.01 8.62
CA ILE A 143 -3.51 4.16 7.43
C ILE A 143 -4.03 5.59 7.30
N GLU A 144 -4.48 6.21 8.40
CA GLU A 144 -4.91 7.61 8.39
C GLU A 144 -3.77 8.56 7.99
N ARG A 145 -2.53 8.29 8.43
CA ARG A 145 -1.34 9.05 8.01
C ARG A 145 -1.06 8.87 6.52
N LEU A 146 -1.10 7.65 6.01
CA LEU A 146 -0.98 7.38 4.57
C LEU A 146 -2.04 8.13 3.78
N LEU A 147 -3.30 8.08 4.21
CA LEU A 147 -4.40 8.75 3.53
C LEU A 147 -4.27 10.28 3.58
N LYS A 148 -3.69 10.86 4.63
CA LYS A 148 -3.36 12.29 4.67
C LYS A 148 -2.31 12.69 3.64
N ILE A 149 -1.30 11.84 3.40
CA ILE A 149 -0.29 12.06 2.33
C ILE A 149 -0.99 12.10 0.97
N VAL A 150 -1.86 11.12 0.71
CA VAL A 150 -2.61 10.99 -0.54
C VAL A 150 -3.62 12.14 -0.71
N GLU A 151 -4.30 12.54 0.36
CA GLU A 151 -5.21 13.69 0.39
C GLU A 151 -4.49 14.98 -0.02
N GLN A 152 -3.34 15.27 0.60
CA GLN A 152 -2.57 16.47 0.27
C GLN A 152 -2.20 16.51 -1.21
N LYS A 153 -1.92 15.34 -1.80
CA LYS A 153 -1.64 15.23 -3.23
C LYS A 153 -2.88 15.47 -4.10
N PHE A 154 -4.00 14.83 -3.80
CA PHE A 154 -5.17 14.80 -4.71
C PHE A 154 -6.25 15.84 -4.44
N ARG A 155 -6.13 16.64 -3.37
CA ARG A 155 -7.07 17.71 -3.02
C ARG A 155 -7.36 18.67 -4.19
N TYR A 156 -6.36 18.91 -5.05
CA TYR A 156 -6.46 19.80 -6.20
C TYR A 156 -6.44 19.08 -7.55
N SER A 157 -6.79 17.79 -7.56
CA SER A 157 -6.85 16.97 -8.77
C SER A 157 -7.76 17.60 -9.84
N LYS A 158 -7.28 17.57 -11.09
CA LYS A 158 -7.95 18.20 -12.22
C LYS A 158 -9.08 17.31 -12.72
N LYS A 159 -10.21 17.90 -13.10
CA LYS A 159 -11.25 17.16 -13.83
C LYS A 159 -10.79 16.97 -15.27
N ARG A 160 -10.94 15.75 -15.79
CA ARG A 160 -10.64 15.42 -17.19
C ARG A 160 -11.89 14.79 -17.79
N ALA A 161 -12.49 15.48 -18.75
CA ALA A 161 -13.72 15.05 -19.39
C ALA A 161 -13.47 13.96 -20.44
N GLY A 162 -14.47 13.11 -20.69
CA GLY A 162 -14.43 12.14 -21.79
C GLY A 162 -13.31 11.09 -21.70
N TYR A 163 -12.78 10.81 -20.52
CA TYR A 163 -11.69 9.87 -20.31
C TYR A 163 -12.08 8.44 -20.64
N GLN A 164 -11.38 7.84 -21.60
CA GLN A 164 -11.61 6.45 -21.99
C GLN A 164 -10.92 5.51 -21.00
N LEU A 165 -11.71 4.70 -20.29
CA LEU A 165 -11.17 3.79 -19.26
C LEU A 165 -10.22 2.74 -19.85
N HIS A 166 -10.51 2.23 -21.06
CA HIS A 166 -9.65 1.25 -21.73
C HIS A 166 -8.20 1.72 -21.81
N ALA A 167 -7.94 2.95 -22.26
CA ALA A 167 -6.58 3.40 -22.52
C ALA A 167 -5.70 3.43 -21.26
N SER A 168 -6.32 3.62 -20.10
CA SER A 168 -5.60 3.61 -18.83
C SER A 168 -5.54 2.24 -18.16
N TYR A 169 -6.69 1.58 -18.03
CA TYR A 169 -6.84 0.35 -17.26
C TYR A 169 -6.42 -0.90 -18.03
N ASP A 170 -6.23 -0.83 -19.34
CA ASP A 170 -5.79 -2.01 -20.12
C ASP A 170 -4.45 -2.60 -19.61
N ARG A 171 -3.57 -1.75 -19.07
CA ARG A 171 -2.25 -2.13 -18.53
C ARG A 171 -2.30 -3.08 -17.33
N ILE A 172 -3.42 -3.11 -16.60
CA ILE A 172 -3.55 -3.98 -15.43
C ILE A 172 -3.98 -5.41 -15.80
N PHE A 173 -4.35 -5.67 -17.06
CA PHE A 173 -4.70 -7.01 -17.55
C PHE A 173 -3.51 -7.79 -18.11
N PRO A 174 -3.67 -9.10 -18.40
CA PRO A 174 -2.78 -9.80 -19.30
C PRO A 174 -2.67 -9.06 -20.64
N VAL A 175 -1.52 -9.20 -21.30
CA VAL A 175 -1.30 -8.59 -22.62
C VAL A 175 -2.35 -9.08 -23.62
N ASN A 176 -2.76 -8.22 -24.55
CA ASN A 176 -3.76 -8.58 -25.57
C ASN A 176 -3.29 -9.78 -26.38
N LEU A 177 -2.02 -9.77 -26.78
CA LEU A 177 -1.38 -10.85 -27.53
C LEU A 177 -0.02 -11.19 -26.94
N LEU A 178 0.23 -12.48 -26.75
CA LEU A 178 1.55 -13.06 -26.53
C LEU A 178 2.00 -13.73 -27.83
N ILE A 179 3.13 -13.31 -28.37
CA ILE A 179 3.61 -13.68 -29.70
C ILE A 179 5.01 -14.30 -29.59
N ALA A 180 5.22 -15.42 -30.28
CA ALA A 180 6.56 -15.95 -30.53
C ALA A 180 7.01 -15.48 -31.92
N PRO A 181 8.25 -14.96 -32.07
CA PRO A 181 8.81 -14.64 -33.38
C PRO A 181 8.77 -15.85 -34.33
N ALA A 182 8.43 -15.61 -35.59
CA ALA A 182 8.39 -16.64 -36.63
C ALA A 182 9.64 -16.58 -37.52
N SER A 183 10.06 -17.72 -38.05
CA SER A 183 11.10 -17.79 -39.09
C SER A 183 10.60 -17.19 -40.41
N SER A 184 11.52 -16.80 -41.30
CA SER A 184 11.22 -16.12 -42.57
C SER A 184 10.41 -16.94 -43.59
N SER A 185 10.33 -18.27 -43.43
CA SER A 185 9.49 -19.15 -44.26
C SER A 185 8.15 -19.44 -43.57
N ILE A 186 7.13 -18.66 -43.87
CA ILE A 186 5.74 -18.89 -43.41
C ILE A 186 4.89 -19.12 -44.66
N GLU A 187 4.15 -20.21 -44.69
CA GLU A 187 3.30 -20.59 -45.83
C GLU A 187 2.05 -19.70 -45.95
N THR A 188 1.56 -19.19 -44.82
CA THR A 188 0.37 -18.32 -44.74
C THR A 188 0.74 -16.84 -44.69
N GLU A 189 0.03 -16.00 -45.44
CA GLU A 189 0.21 -14.55 -45.37
C GLU A 189 -0.18 -14.02 -43.97
N PRO A 190 0.73 -13.33 -43.25
CA PRO A 190 0.45 -12.88 -41.89
C PRO A 190 -0.52 -11.70 -41.86
N ILE A 191 -1.43 -11.68 -40.88
CA ILE A 191 -2.36 -10.57 -40.67
C ILE A 191 -1.59 -9.33 -40.24
N LEU A 192 -1.74 -8.22 -40.96
CA LEU A 192 -1.11 -6.95 -40.61
C LEU A 192 -1.81 -6.31 -39.41
N ILE A 193 -1.06 -6.09 -38.34
CA ILE A 193 -1.49 -5.40 -37.13
C ILE A 193 -0.81 -4.03 -37.05
N THR A 194 -1.61 -2.99 -37.22
CA THR A 194 -1.26 -1.59 -36.98
C THR A 194 -2.30 -0.95 -36.05
N PRO A 195 -2.07 0.27 -35.55
CA PRO A 195 -3.08 1.01 -34.79
C PRO A 195 -4.45 1.12 -35.51
N GLN A 196 -4.47 1.14 -36.84
CA GLN A 196 -5.70 1.28 -37.64
C GLN A 196 -6.41 -0.06 -37.88
N THR A 197 -5.67 -1.18 -37.92
CA THR A 197 -6.24 -2.49 -38.28
C THR A 197 -6.54 -3.39 -37.08
N ILE A 198 -5.98 -3.08 -35.90
CA ILE A 198 -5.99 -3.99 -34.74
C ILE A 198 -7.38 -4.30 -34.17
N PHE A 199 -8.37 -3.46 -34.44
CA PHE A 199 -9.75 -3.66 -33.99
C PHE A 199 -10.68 -4.15 -35.11
N ALA A 200 -10.18 -4.40 -36.32
CA ALA A 200 -11.00 -4.79 -37.47
C ALA A 200 -11.53 -6.23 -37.35
N SER A 201 -10.71 -7.15 -36.84
CA SER A 201 -11.07 -8.56 -36.68
C SER A 201 -10.48 -9.15 -35.40
N PRO A 202 -11.17 -10.10 -34.73
CA PRO A 202 -10.58 -10.88 -33.66
C PRO A 202 -9.34 -11.64 -34.15
N ILE A 203 -8.31 -11.69 -33.31
CA ILE A 203 -7.08 -12.44 -33.58
C ILE A 203 -7.10 -13.69 -32.72
N GLU A 204 -6.96 -14.85 -33.35
CA GLU A 204 -6.98 -16.15 -32.69
C GLU A 204 -5.57 -16.65 -32.37
N THR A 205 -5.47 -17.67 -31.51
CA THR A 205 -4.22 -18.40 -31.30
C THR A 205 -3.77 -19.10 -32.57
N ASP A 206 -2.47 -19.35 -32.70
CA ASP A 206 -1.80 -19.95 -33.87
C ASP A 206 -1.86 -19.13 -35.17
N THR A 207 -2.49 -17.95 -35.15
CA THR A 207 -2.48 -17.02 -36.27
C THR A 207 -1.11 -16.36 -36.41
N TYR A 208 -0.60 -16.25 -37.64
CA TYR A 208 0.58 -15.45 -37.94
C TYR A 208 0.20 -13.99 -38.14
N VAL A 209 0.95 -13.10 -37.49
CA VAL A 209 0.70 -11.65 -37.50
C VAL A 209 1.97 -10.90 -37.81
N ARG A 210 1.84 -9.79 -38.54
CA ARG A 210 2.90 -8.83 -38.85
C ARG A 210 2.59 -7.56 -38.08
N VAL A 211 3.35 -7.29 -37.02
CA VAL A 211 3.14 -6.15 -36.11
C VAL A 211 4.02 -4.98 -36.55
N SER A 212 3.44 -3.80 -36.77
CA SER A 212 4.17 -2.58 -37.12
C SER A 212 3.53 -1.32 -36.51
N GLN A 213 4.29 -0.23 -36.43
CA GLN A 213 3.84 1.07 -35.89
C GLN A 213 3.44 1.06 -34.39
N PHE A 214 4.03 0.15 -33.61
CA PHE A 214 3.94 0.15 -32.14
C PHE A 214 5.18 0.80 -31.52
N ILE A 215 5.09 1.19 -30.25
CA ILE A 215 6.22 1.68 -29.45
C ILE A 215 6.62 0.62 -28.42
N VAL A 216 7.92 0.45 -28.21
CA VAL A 216 8.46 -0.42 -27.16
C VAL A 216 8.22 0.22 -25.79
N THR A 217 7.40 -0.39 -24.94
CA THR A 217 7.08 0.12 -23.60
C THR A 217 7.81 -0.61 -22.48
N LYS A 218 8.30 -1.83 -22.73
CA LYS A 218 9.12 -2.59 -21.78
C LYS A 218 10.09 -3.50 -22.51
N VAL A 219 11.30 -3.61 -21.95
CA VAL A 219 12.31 -4.60 -22.33
C VAL A 219 12.64 -5.44 -21.10
N ASP A 220 12.48 -6.76 -21.21
CA ASP A 220 12.69 -7.73 -20.15
C ASP A 220 13.79 -8.69 -20.60
N LEU A 221 15.04 -8.34 -20.28
CA LEU A 221 16.22 -9.10 -20.69
C LEU A 221 16.24 -10.50 -20.07
N LYS A 222 15.80 -10.63 -18.81
CA LYS A 222 15.74 -11.92 -18.09
C LYS A 222 14.77 -12.89 -18.76
N LYS A 223 13.60 -12.40 -19.16
CA LYS A 223 12.59 -13.21 -19.85
C LYS A 223 12.74 -13.20 -21.38
N LYS A 224 13.82 -12.60 -21.90
CA LYS A 224 14.04 -12.36 -23.33
C LYS A 224 12.75 -11.93 -24.03
N ALA A 225 12.20 -10.79 -23.60
CA ALA A 225 10.91 -10.33 -24.10
C ALA A 225 10.86 -8.82 -24.27
N ILE A 226 10.12 -8.36 -25.28
CA ILE A 226 9.69 -6.96 -25.39
C ILE A 226 8.18 -6.86 -25.23
N THR A 227 7.73 -5.76 -24.66
CA THR A 227 6.33 -5.36 -24.65
C THR A 227 6.18 -4.11 -25.47
N LEU A 228 5.18 -4.13 -26.34
CA LEU A 228 4.80 -3.09 -27.27
C LEU A 228 3.43 -2.53 -26.86
N ASN A 229 3.20 -1.25 -27.11
CA ASN A 229 1.87 -0.65 -27.02
C ASN A 229 1.65 0.29 -28.21
N LEU A 230 0.41 0.71 -28.40
CA LEU A 230 0.07 1.76 -29.33
C LEU A 230 0.83 3.04 -28.99
N PRO A 231 1.27 3.81 -30.00
CA PRO A 231 1.89 5.12 -29.76
C PRO A 231 0.90 6.02 -29.03
N GLN A 232 1.34 6.65 -27.95
CA GLN A 232 0.58 7.75 -27.36
C GLN A 232 0.73 8.95 -28.30
N MET A 233 -0.36 9.56 -28.70
CA MET A 233 -0.32 10.83 -29.42
C MET A 233 -0.06 11.93 -28.40
N ASP A 234 1.02 12.69 -28.57
CA ASP A 234 1.34 13.85 -27.72
C ASP A 234 0.49 15.06 -28.12
N GLU A 235 0.23 15.91 -27.13
CA GLU A 235 -0.48 17.21 -27.14
C GLU A 235 -2.01 17.14 -27.00
N ASP A 236 -2.48 17.56 -25.81
CA ASP A 236 -3.87 17.85 -25.41
C ASP A 236 -4.93 16.73 -25.47
N ASP A 237 -4.69 15.63 -26.18
CA ASP A 237 -5.67 14.58 -26.38
C ASP A 237 -5.64 13.45 -25.33
N LEU A 238 -6.84 12.97 -25.01
CA LEU A 238 -7.09 11.80 -24.17
C LEU A 238 -6.34 10.59 -24.76
N PRO A 239 -5.71 9.72 -23.93
CA PRO A 239 -5.12 8.51 -24.48
C PRO A 239 -6.24 7.74 -25.19
N SER A 240 -6.12 7.63 -26.51
CA SER A 240 -7.25 7.30 -27.38
C SER A 240 -7.51 5.80 -27.48
N THR A 241 -6.55 4.96 -27.08
CA THR A 241 -6.65 3.50 -26.93
C THR A 241 -5.37 2.92 -26.30
N SER A 242 -5.45 1.67 -25.80
CA SER A 242 -4.28 0.84 -25.47
C SER A 242 -4.45 -0.52 -26.16
N TYR A 243 -3.35 -1.11 -26.61
CA TYR A 243 -3.30 -2.48 -27.09
C TYR A 243 -1.90 -3.06 -26.89
N ILE A 244 -1.76 -3.90 -25.88
CA ILE A 244 -0.47 -4.37 -25.38
C ILE A 244 -0.11 -5.70 -26.00
N ILE A 245 1.03 -5.74 -26.70
CA ILE A 245 1.56 -6.95 -27.33
C ILE A 245 2.87 -7.33 -26.65
N ARG A 246 3.07 -8.61 -26.35
CA ARG A 246 4.36 -9.11 -25.84
C ARG A 246 4.97 -10.10 -26.81
N PHE A 247 6.21 -9.84 -27.22
CA PHE A 247 7.03 -10.81 -27.93
C PHE A 247 7.94 -11.52 -26.93
N THR A 248 7.94 -12.85 -26.96
CA THR A 248 8.87 -13.70 -26.19
C THR A 248 9.79 -14.44 -27.14
N PHE A 249 11.09 -14.19 -27.03
CA PHE A 249 12.11 -14.81 -27.85
C PHE A 249 12.55 -16.14 -27.21
N GLU A 250 12.87 -17.13 -28.03
CA GLU A 250 13.33 -18.43 -27.55
C GLU A 250 14.63 -18.33 -26.74
N SER A 251 14.83 -19.26 -25.82
CA SER A 251 15.96 -19.28 -24.88
C SER A 251 17.33 -19.23 -25.53
N HIS A 252 17.47 -19.65 -26.79
CA HIS A 252 18.73 -19.68 -27.53
C HIS A 252 18.87 -18.56 -28.58
N ALA A 253 17.80 -17.80 -28.86
CA ALA A 253 17.86 -16.69 -29.78
C ALA A 253 18.58 -15.49 -29.16
N THR A 254 19.37 -14.78 -29.98
CA THR A 254 19.88 -13.45 -29.67
C THR A 254 18.73 -12.46 -29.80
N MET A 255 18.38 -11.81 -28.69
CA MET A 255 17.35 -10.78 -28.69
C MET A 255 17.89 -9.50 -29.32
N PRO A 256 17.20 -8.89 -30.30
CA PRO A 256 17.62 -7.61 -30.84
C PRO A 256 17.65 -6.54 -29.74
N ILE A 257 18.53 -5.54 -29.88
CA ILE A 257 18.66 -4.46 -28.90
C ILE A 257 17.49 -3.50 -29.09
N TYR A 258 16.56 -3.48 -28.13
CA TYR A 258 15.46 -2.52 -28.08
C TYR A 258 15.64 -1.49 -26.96
N LYS A 259 15.21 -0.25 -27.20
CA LYS A 259 15.12 0.82 -26.19
C LYS A 259 13.66 1.13 -25.89
N VAL A 260 13.33 1.36 -24.62
CA VAL A 260 11.99 1.83 -24.23
C VAL A 260 11.74 3.21 -24.83
N GLY A 261 10.52 3.45 -25.31
CA GLY A 261 10.10 4.68 -25.98
C GLY A 261 10.39 4.72 -27.48
N GLN A 262 11.21 3.79 -28.01
CA GLN A 262 11.49 3.78 -29.44
C GLN A 262 10.33 3.15 -30.23
N PRO A 263 9.98 3.70 -31.41
CA PRO A 263 9.12 3.01 -32.37
C PRO A 263 9.73 1.67 -32.79
N LEU A 264 8.88 0.68 -33.06
CA LEU A 264 9.32 -0.62 -33.54
C LEU A 264 10.11 -0.45 -34.85
N PRO A 265 11.39 -0.88 -34.92
CA PRO A 265 12.19 -0.78 -36.14
C PRO A 265 11.67 -1.77 -37.17
N GLY A 266 10.80 -1.31 -38.06
CA GLY A 266 10.15 -2.14 -39.07
C GLY A 266 9.03 -3.01 -38.50
N ALA A 267 8.64 -4.02 -39.28
CA ALA A 267 7.61 -4.97 -38.88
C ALA A 267 8.23 -6.25 -38.31
N ILE A 268 7.66 -6.76 -37.21
CA ILE A 268 8.03 -8.07 -36.66
C ILE A 268 6.92 -9.05 -37.00
N ILE A 269 7.30 -10.19 -37.58
CA ILE A 269 6.37 -11.29 -37.85
C ILE A 269 6.47 -12.32 -36.72
N GLY A 270 5.32 -12.79 -36.24
CA GLY A 270 5.28 -13.82 -35.23
C GLY A 270 3.96 -14.59 -35.20
N ARG A 271 3.96 -15.73 -34.51
CA ARG A 271 2.79 -16.56 -34.26
C ARG A 271 2.17 -16.18 -32.92
N VAL A 272 0.86 -15.93 -32.89
CA VAL A 272 0.13 -15.68 -31.65
C VAL A 272 0.06 -16.97 -30.84
N ILE A 273 0.73 -16.99 -29.70
CA ILE A 273 0.75 -18.14 -28.79
C ILE A 273 -0.45 -18.09 -27.85
N GLN A 274 -0.80 -16.89 -27.38
CA GLN A 274 -1.96 -16.69 -26.51
C GLN A 274 -2.61 -15.34 -26.79
N THR A 275 -3.94 -15.33 -26.79
CA THR A 275 -4.76 -14.12 -26.68
C THR A 275 -5.03 -13.81 -25.21
N ARG A 276 -5.45 -12.58 -24.87
CA ARG A 276 -5.89 -12.24 -23.52
C ARG A 276 -7.00 -13.19 -23.00
N THR A 277 -7.98 -13.48 -23.85
CA THR A 277 -9.08 -14.41 -23.52
C THR A 277 -8.53 -15.80 -23.17
N SER A 278 -7.61 -16.34 -23.97
CA SER A 278 -7.00 -17.65 -23.67
C SER A 278 -6.15 -17.63 -22.39
N GLN A 279 -5.45 -16.52 -22.10
CA GLN A 279 -4.70 -16.35 -20.84
C GLN A 279 -5.65 -16.38 -19.64
N TRP A 280 -6.77 -15.66 -19.69
CA TRP A 280 -7.76 -15.72 -18.61
C TRP A 280 -8.41 -17.09 -18.48
N GLN A 281 -8.69 -17.80 -19.58
CA GLN A 281 -9.21 -19.17 -19.50
C GLN A 281 -8.22 -20.09 -18.77
N ILE A 282 -6.92 -19.95 -19.02
CA ILE A 282 -5.87 -20.71 -18.31
C ILE A 282 -5.89 -20.39 -16.81
N GLU A 283 -5.94 -19.10 -16.44
CA GLU A 283 -5.97 -18.71 -15.03
C GLU A 283 -7.27 -19.16 -14.34
N MET A 284 -8.42 -19.06 -15.01
CA MET A 284 -9.70 -19.48 -14.47
C MET A 284 -9.80 -20.99 -14.27
N LYS A 285 -9.16 -21.81 -15.11
CA LYS A 285 -9.03 -23.26 -14.88
C LYS A 285 -8.28 -23.60 -13.60
N LYS A 286 -7.32 -22.77 -13.18
CA LYS A 286 -6.65 -22.94 -11.87
C LYS A 286 -7.57 -22.56 -10.72
N ILE A 287 -8.35 -21.50 -10.89
CA ILE A 287 -9.20 -20.90 -9.85
C ILE A 287 -10.45 -21.76 -9.60
N LEU A 288 -11.07 -22.29 -10.67
CA LEU A 288 -12.29 -23.09 -10.64
C LEU A 288 -12.04 -24.45 -11.34
N PRO A 289 -11.26 -25.37 -10.74
CA PRO A 289 -10.82 -26.60 -11.39
C PRO A 289 -11.96 -27.58 -11.69
N ASP A 290 -13.00 -27.58 -10.87
CA ASP A 290 -14.08 -28.58 -10.92
C ASP A 290 -15.21 -28.23 -11.92
N GLY A 291 -15.10 -27.10 -12.63
CA GLY A 291 -16.16 -26.56 -13.47
C GLY A 291 -15.80 -26.45 -14.95
N ASN A 292 -16.77 -26.72 -15.82
CA ASN A 292 -16.73 -26.28 -17.22
C ASN A 292 -17.05 -24.77 -17.31
N PHE A 293 -16.23 -23.95 -16.66
CA PHE A 293 -16.43 -22.50 -16.60
C PHE A 293 -16.08 -21.86 -17.93
N SER A 294 -17.00 -21.07 -18.47
CA SER A 294 -16.77 -20.21 -19.63
C SER A 294 -16.72 -18.75 -19.22
N LEU A 295 -15.77 -17.99 -19.78
CA LEU A 295 -15.73 -16.53 -19.61
C LEU A 295 -17.00 -15.84 -20.13
N ALA A 296 -17.78 -16.51 -20.99
CA ALA A 296 -19.04 -16.02 -21.53
C ALA A 296 -20.26 -16.38 -20.67
N ASP A 297 -20.11 -17.21 -19.62
CA ASP A 297 -21.21 -17.53 -18.73
C ASP A 297 -21.74 -16.26 -18.07
N LYS A 298 -23.05 -16.08 -18.02
CA LYS A 298 -23.66 -14.85 -17.47
C LYS A 298 -23.51 -14.74 -15.96
N THR A 299 -23.42 -15.88 -15.29
CA THR A 299 -23.47 -15.98 -13.83
C THR A 299 -22.53 -17.06 -13.30
N VAL A 300 -22.22 -16.98 -12.02
CA VAL A 300 -21.48 -17.97 -11.24
C VAL A 300 -22.25 -18.33 -9.96
N LEU A 301 -22.05 -19.54 -9.45
CA LEU A 301 -22.81 -20.08 -8.31
C LEU A 301 -21.95 -20.14 -7.04
N LEU A 302 -22.48 -19.60 -5.96
CA LEU A 302 -21.96 -19.79 -4.61
C LEU A 302 -22.39 -21.18 -4.06
N PRO A 303 -21.67 -21.73 -3.05
CA PRO A 303 -21.99 -23.04 -2.47
C PRO A 303 -23.41 -23.16 -1.88
N ASP A 304 -23.99 -22.05 -1.45
CA ASP A 304 -25.36 -21.96 -0.92
C ASP A 304 -26.44 -21.87 -2.02
N GLY A 305 -26.05 -21.92 -3.30
CA GLY A 305 -26.92 -21.78 -4.45
C GLY A 305 -27.15 -20.34 -4.89
N THR A 306 -26.63 -19.34 -4.17
CA THR A 306 -26.74 -17.93 -4.55
C THR A 306 -26.04 -17.70 -5.88
N THR A 307 -26.74 -17.04 -6.81
CA THR A 307 -26.22 -16.74 -8.15
C THR A 307 -25.67 -15.33 -8.21
N LEU A 308 -24.40 -15.17 -8.60
CA LEU A 308 -23.76 -13.87 -8.82
C LEU A 308 -23.52 -13.63 -10.31
N PRO A 309 -23.56 -12.39 -10.80
CA PRO A 309 -23.15 -12.07 -12.17
C PRO A 309 -21.65 -12.36 -12.39
N ASN A 310 -21.32 -12.91 -13.56
CA ASN A 310 -19.93 -13.13 -13.95
C ASN A 310 -19.26 -11.79 -14.29
N PRO A 311 -18.19 -11.39 -13.58
CA PRO A 311 -17.55 -10.10 -13.78
C PRO A 311 -16.90 -9.94 -15.18
N PHE A 312 -16.52 -11.04 -15.85
CA PHE A 312 -15.93 -10.97 -17.20
C PHE A 312 -16.92 -10.48 -18.26
N VAL A 313 -18.21 -10.76 -18.10
CA VAL A 313 -19.24 -10.32 -19.05
C VAL A 313 -19.37 -8.79 -19.07
N LYS A 314 -19.09 -8.12 -17.95
CA LYS A 314 -19.13 -6.66 -17.82
C LYS A 314 -17.85 -5.97 -18.28
N LEU A 315 -16.77 -6.71 -18.49
CA LEU A 315 -15.47 -6.13 -18.77
C LEU A 315 -15.41 -5.29 -20.06
N PRO A 316 -15.94 -5.75 -21.22
CA PRO A 316 -15.95 -4.94 -22.44
C PRO A 316 -16.78 -3.67 -22.29
N GLU A 317 -17.93 -3.76 -21.62
CA GLU A 317 -18.81 -2.63 -21.31
C GLU A 317 -18.06 -1.59 -20.48
N ILE A 318 -17.43 -1.99 -19.36
CA ILE A 318 -16.69 -1.05 -18.50
C ILE A 318 -15.53 -0.39 -19.26
N LEU A 319 -14.73 -1.16 -20.00
CA LEU A 319 -13.54 -0.60 -20.67
C LEU A 319 -13.90 0.39 -21.79
N SER A 320 -15.01 0.16 -22.49
CA SER A 320 -15.47 1.03 -23.58
C SER A 320 -16.07 2.36 -23.11
N GLN A 321 -16.31 2.53 -21.80
CA GLN A 321 -16.89 3.76 -21.27
C GLN A 321 -15.93 4.95 -21.37
N HIS A 322 -16.53 6.11 -21.62
CA HIS A 322 -15.92 7.42 -21.48
C HIS A 322 -16.50 8.08 -20.24
N ARG A 323 -15.65 8.60 -19.36
CA ARG A 323 -16.07 9.20 -18.09
C ARG A 323 -15.33 10.49 -17.79
N ASP A 324 -16.00 11.39 -17.09
CA ASP A 324 -15.35 12.54 -16.49
C ASP A 324 -14.69 12.09 -15.19
N ILE A 325 -13.37 12.11 -15.15
CA ILE A 325 -12.59 11.60 -14.02
C ILE A 325 -11.83 12.71 -13.31
N LYS A 326 -11.28 12.38 -12.14
CA LYS A 326 -10.18 13.14 -11.53
C LYS A 326 -8.84 12.57 -11.98
N ALA A 327 -7.97 13.43 -12.51
CA ALA A 327 -6.64 13.07 -12.95
C ALA A 327 -5.57 13.92 -12.25
N ASP A 328 -4.46 13.28 -11.90
CA ASP A 328 -3.27 13.91 -11.32
C ASP A 328 -2.05 12.98 -11.48
N ASP A 329 -0.89 13.43 -11.03
CA ASP A 329 0.31 12.61 -10.93
C ASP A 329 0.13 11.57 -9.82
N ILE A 330 -0.07 10.32 -10.22
CA ILE A 330 -0.28 9.15 -9.34
C ILE A 330 1.04 8.41 -9.06
N HIS A 331 1.07 7.63 -7.98
CA HIS A 331 2.14 6.68 -7.71
C HIS A 331 2.14 5.53 -8.73
N GLY A 332 0.95 5.05 -9.10
CA GLY A 332 0.72 4.13 -10.21
C GLY A 332 0.98 2.65 -9.91
N ASP A 333 1.69 2.34 -8.82
CA ASP A 333 1.80 0.99 -8.23
C ASP A 333 1.81 1.04 -6.70
N LEU A 334 0.83 1.74 -6.10
CA LEU A 334 0.70 1.86 -4.65
C LEU A 334 0.21 0.54 -4.04
N ASN A 335 1.13 -0.40 -3.82
CA ASN A 335 0.87 -1.68 -3.19
C ASN A 335 1.42 -1.75 -1.76
N VAL A 336 1.06 -2.79 -1.02
CA VAL A 336 1.39 -2.96 0.40
C VAL A 336 2.88 -3.21 0.69
N GLU A 337 3.71 -3.42 -0.32
CA GLU A 337 5.17 -3.54 -0.18
C GLU A 337 5.89 -2.21 -0.47
N ASN A 338 5.25 -1.32 -1.23
CA ASN A 338 5.79 -0.02 -1.63
C ASN A 338 5.53 1.10 -0.61
N ILE A 339 4.92 0.75 0.53
CA ILE A 339 4.64 1.65 1.64
C ILE A 339 5.47 1.18 2.83
N LEU A 340 6.45 1.99 3.22
CA LEU A 340 7.32 1.72 4.36
C LEU A 340 6.74 2.36 5.62
N VAL A 341 6.78 1.62 6.72
CA VAL A 341 6.32 2.04 8.04
C VAL A 341 7.50 1.95 9.00
N ASP A 342 7.69 3.04 9.75
CA ASP A 342 8.48 3.03 10.98
C ASP A 342 7.53 2.67 12.14
N PRO A 343 7.66 1.48 12.75
CA PRO A 343 6.71 1.01 13.75
C PRO A 343 6.79 1.80 15.07
N ASP A 344 7.95 2.39 15.40
CA ASP A 344 8.17 3.09 16.66
C ASP A 344 7.48 4.46 16.65
N VAL A 345 7.65 5.22 15.56
CA VAL A 345 7.04 6.57 15.44
C VAL A 345 5.77 6.59 14.57
N ARG A 346 5.42 5.46 13.96
CA ARG A 346 4.24 5.29 13.07
C ARG A 346 4.28 6.26 11.87
N ASP A 347 5.48 6.53 11.35
CA ASP A 347 5.66 7.34 10.14
C ASP A 347 5.54 6.47 8.89
N VAL A 348 5.14 7.09 7.77
CA VAL A 348 4.89 6.41 6.49
C VAL A 348 5.66 7.09 5.37
N ARG A 349 6.33 6.29 4.53
CA ARG A 349 6.95 6.77 3.28
C ARG A 349 6.63 5.86 2.12
N LEU A 350 6.59 6.45 0.93
CA LEU A 350 6.38 5.74 -0.33
C LEU A 350 7.71 5.51 -1.06
N ILE A 351 7.84 4.35 -1.70
CA ILE A 351 8.98 3.96 -2.56
C ILE A 351 8.46 3.28 -3.83
N ASP A 352 9.36 2.99 -4.77
CA ASP A 352 9.05 2.35 -6.06
C ASP A 352 8.12 3.18 -6.97
N PHE A 353 8.70 4.21 -7.59
CA PHE A 353 7.99 5.16 -8.43
C PHE A 353 7.97 4.77 -9.91
N ALA A 354 8.36 3.53 -10.26
CA ALA A 354 8.44 3.09 -11.65
C ALA A 354 7.07 3.09 -12.37
N GLY A 355 5.98 3.12 -11.62
CA GLY A 355 4.60 3.23 -12.11
C GLY A 355 4.07 4.66 -12.22
N ALA A 356 4.80 5.65 -11.71
CA ALA A 356 4.30 7.02 -11.54
C ALA A 356 4.11 7.72 -12.89
N ARG A 357 3.00 8.46 -12.99
CA ARG A 357 2.52 9.12 -14.22
C ARG A 357 1.33 10.01 -13.93
N SER A 358 0.94 10.86 -14.87
CA SER A 358 -0.35 11.56 -14.83
C SER A 358 -1.48 10.64 -15.32
N ASP A 359 -2.47 10.36 -14.48
CA ASP A 359 -3.56 9.41 -14.79
C ASP A 359 -4.75 9.58 -13.82
N HIS A 360 -5.75 8.72 -13.93
CA HIS A 360 -6.88 8.61 -13.03
C HIS A 360 -6.41 8.36 -11.58
N VAL A 361 -6.70 9.28 -10.67
CA VAL A 361 -6.31 9.25 -9.26
C VAL A 361 -6.77 7.99 -8.51
N LEU A 362 -7.87 7.34 -8.95
CA LEU A 362 -8.35 6.11 -8.32
C LEU A 362 -7.39 4.93 -8.48
N HIS A 363 -6.45 4.95 -9.44
CA HIS A 363 -5.49 3.86 -9.59
C HIS A 363 -4.76 3.51 -8.29
N ASP A 364 -4.38 4.51 -7.48
CA ASP A 364 -3.63 4.27 -6.24
C ASP A 364 -4.51 3.64 -5.15
N PHE A 365 -5.76 4.10 -5.02
CA PHE A 365 -6.73 3.52 -4.08
C PHE A 365 -7.11 2.09 -4.45
N LEU A 366 -7.37 1.85 -5.74
CA LEU A 366 -7.81 0.55 -6.24
C LEU A 366 -6.67 -0.48 -6.23
N ARG A 367 -5.44 -0.04 -6.52
CA ARG A 367 -4.25 -0.88 -6.38
C ARG A 367 -4.05 -1.29 -4.93
N PHE A 368 -4.18 -0.34 -4.00
CA PHE A 368 -4.01 -0.60 -2.58
C PHE A 368 -5.10 -1.54 -2.05
N GLU A 369 -6.39 -1.28 -2.33
CA GLU A 369 -7.49 -2.16 -1.93
C GLU A 369 -7.31 -3.58 -2.49
N THR A 370 -6.92 -3.71 -3.76
CA THR A 370 -6.68 -5.03 -4.38
C THR A 370 -5.56 -5.80 -3.67
N GLU A 371 -4.49 -5.12 -3.28
CA GLU A 371 -3.39 -5.74 -2.55
C GLU A 371 -3.78 -6.11 -1.11
N ILE A 372 -4.60 -5.30 -0.43
CA ILE A 372 -5.22 -5.70 0.84
C ILE A 372 -6.05 -6.98 0.66
N VAL A 373 -6.84 -7.08 -0.40
CA VAL A 373 -7.64 -8.27 -0.69
C VAL A 373 -6.78 -9.52 -0.90
N VAL A 374 -5.78 -9.45 -1.77
CA VAL A 374 -5.00 -10.65 -2.15
C VAL A 374 -3.83 -10.96 -1.23
N ARG A 375 -3.33 -9.99 -0.45
CA ARG A 375 -2.14 -10.16 0.43
C ARG A 375 -2.43 -10.13 1.91
N LEU A 376 -3.58 -9.61 2.33
CA LEU A 376 -3.98 -9.55 3.74
C LEU A 376 -5.25 -10.37 3.98
N ILE A 377 -6.33 -10.10 3.26
CA ILE A 377 -7.61 -10.79 3.47
C ILE A 377 -7.52 -12.26 3.05
N ALA A 378 -6.98 -12.57 1.88
CA ALA A 378 -6.91 -13.95 1.41
C ALA A 378 -6.13 -14.90 2.36
N PRO A 379 -4.93 -14.55 2.85
CA PRO A 379 -4.25 -15.37 3.86
C PRO A 379 -5.05 -15.53 5.16
N ILE A 380 -5.65 -14.45 5.69
CA ILE A 380 -6.48 -14.51 6.91
C ILE A 380 -7.67 -15.47 6.73
N MET A 381 -8.33 -15.41 5.57
CA MET A 381 -9.43 -16.30 5.24
C MET A 381 -8.97 -17.76 5.12
N ALA A 382 -7.81 -18.00 4.50
CA ALA A 382 -7.25 -19.34 4.36
C ALA A 382 -6.88 -19.96 5.72
N GLU A 383 -6.24 -19.18 6.59
CA GLU A 383 -5.89 -19.58 7.96
C GLU A 383 -7.15 -19.93 8.77
N ALA A 384 -8.21 -19.11 8.63
CA ALA A 384 -9.52 -19.35 9.24
C ALA A 384 -10.34 -20.46 8.54
N LYS A 385 -9.80 -21.11 7.51
CA LYS A 385 -10.46 -22.16 6.72
C LYS A 385 -11.82 -21.73 6.15
N LEU A 386 -11.97 -20.45 5.83
CA LEU A 386 -13.12 -19.94 5.10
C LEU A 386 -13.01 -20.32 3.63
N SER A 387 -14.13 -20.32 2.91
CA SER A 387 -14.11 -20.45 1.46
C SER A 387 -13.83 -19.09 0.82
N ALA A 388 -13.23 -19.08 -0.37
CA ALA A 388 -12.95 -17.83 -1.08
C ALA A 388 -14.24 -17.03 -1.36
N GLN A 389 -15.36 -17.74 -1.52
CA GLN A 389 -16.71 -17.21 -1.70
C GLN A 389 -17.20 -16.38 -0.51
N SER A 390 -16.69 -16.60 0.71
CA SER A 390 -17.06 -15.78 1.88
C SER A 390 -16.68 -14.29 1.73
N ILE A 391 -15.83 -13.96 0.74
CA ILE A 391 -15.55 -12.56 0.37
C ILE A 391 -16.82 -11.81 -0.09
N TYR A 392 -17.84 -12.52 -0.55
CA TYR A 392 -19.13 -11.93 -0.91
C TYR A 392 -19.79 -11.23 0.28
N THR A 393 -19.91 -11.95 1.40
CA THR A 393 -20.44 -11.41 2.65
C THR A 393 -19.57 -10.24 3.14
N PHE A 394 -18.24 -10.36 3.06
CA PHE A 394 -17.34 -9.26 3.42
C PHE A 394 -17.61 -7.98 2.59
N TYR A 395 -17.74 -8.10 1.26
CA TYR A 395 -18.00 -6.95 0.40
C TYR A 395 -19.38 -6.34 0.60
N GLN A 396 -20.39 -7.13 0.95
CA GLN A 396 -21.70 -6.60 1.35
C GLN A 396 -21.54 -5.70 2.58
N HIS A 397 -20.90 -6.18 3.65
CA HIS A 397 -20.66 -5.37 4.85
C HIS A 397 -19.86 -4.11 4.55
N LEU A 398 -18.78 -4.24 3.78
CA LEU A 398 -17.93 -3.11 3.42
C LEU A 398 -18.70 -2.06 2.60
N HIS A 399 -19.60 -2.50 1.69
CA HIS A 399 -20.50 -1.60 0.98
C HIS A 399 -21.41 -0.84 1.93
N TRP A 400 -22.08 -1.55 2.84
CA TRP A 400 -22.95 -0.96 3.86
C TRP A 400 -22.20 0.06 4.71
N ALA A 401 -21.05 -0.32 5.29
CA ALA A 401 -20.25 0.53 6.16
C ALA A 401 -19.72 1.80 5.48
N THR A 402 -19.57 1.79 4.15
CA THR A 402 -18.99 2.91 3.40
C THR A 402 -20.06 3.84 2.79
N PHE A 403 -21.14 3.27 2.23
CA PHE A 403 -22.04 4.00 1.33
C PHE A 403 -23.47 4.14 1.84
N GLN A 404 -23.86 3.43 2.89
CA GLN A 404 -25.24 3.44 3.39
C GLN A 404 -25.32 4.21 4.73
N PRO A 405 -26.05 5.33 4.80
CA PRO A 405 -26.06 6.22 5.97
C PRO A 405 -26.91 5.72 7.16
N THR A 406 -27.73 4.68 6.96
CA THR A 406 -28.58 4.11 8.01
C THR A 406 -28.27 2.63 8.22
N PRO A 407 -27.96 2.19 9.46
CA PRO A 407 -27.84 0.78 9.75
C PRO A 407 -29.22 0.13 9.55
N HIS A 408 -29.39 -0.60 8.45
CA HIS A 408 -30.48 -1.57 8.38
C HIS A 408 -30.20 -2.64 9.45
N GLY A 409 -31.24 -3.07 10.16
CA GLY A 409 -31.16 -4.05 11.26
C GLY A 409 -30.67 -5.46 10.86
N THR A 410 -30.04 -5.61 9.70
CA THR A 410 -29.30 -6.80 9.32
C THR A 410 -27.97 -6.79 10.07
N SER A 411 -27.97 -7.43 11.25
CA SER A 411 -26.74 -7.85 11.93
C SER A 411 -26.09 -8.92 11.09
N TYR A 412 -25.35 -8.50 10.07
CA TYR A 412 -24.47 -9.42 9.42
C TYR A 412 -23.30 -9.70 10.38
N ASN A 413 -23.16 -10.95 10.82
CA ASN A 413 -22.11 -11.36 11.73
C ASN A 413 -20.85 -11.67 10.92
N LEU A 414 -20.02 -10.65 10.69
CA LEU A 414 -18.69 -10.84 10.14
C LEU A 414 -17.76 -11.41 11.23
N PRO A 415 -16.99 -12.48 10.97
CA PRO A 415 -16.00 -12.97 11.91
C PRO A 415 -14.96 -11.88 12.28
N HIS A 416 -14.56 -11.80 13.55
CA HIS A 416 -13.61 -10.79 14.06
C HIS A 416 -12.25 -10.75 13.34
N ILE A 417 -11.86 -11.83 12.68
CA ILE A 417 -10.65 -11.87 11.83
C ILE A 417 -10.68 -10.79 10.73
N PHE A 418 -11.87 -10.29 10.36
CA PHE A 418 -12.05 -9.26 9.36
C PHE A 418 -12.03 -7.84 9.92
N ASP A 419 -12.03 -7.63 11.25
CA ASP A 419 -12.15 -6.29 11.85
C ASP A 419 -11.06 -5.35 11.34
N LYS A 420 -9.81 -5.81 11.32
CA LYS A 420 -8.66 -5.05 10.83
C LYS A 420 -8.76 -4.73 9.32
N PRO A 421 -8.87 -5.70 8.39
CA PRO A 421 -9.00 -5.37 6.97
C PRO A 421 -10.27 -4.59 6.62
N LEU A 422 -11.39 -4.82 7.33
CA LEU A 422 -12.61 -4.04 7.15
C LEU A 422 -12.36 -2.57 7.50
N MET A 423 -11.74 -2.29 8.64
CA MET A 423 -11.36 -0.93 9.05
C MET A 423 -10.46 -0.27 8.00
N ILE A 424 -9.42 -0.96 7.49
CA ILE A 424 -8.52 -0.42 6.46
C ILE A 424 -9.32 0.01 5.24
N LEU A 425 -10.17 -0.89 4.71
CA LEU A 425 -10.90 -0.62 3.47
C LEU A 425 -12.01 0.41 3.64
N VAL A 426 -12.64 0.49 4.82
CA VAL A 426 -13.57 1.57 5.15
C VAL A 426 -12.86 2.93 5.07
N LEU A 427 -11.70 3.07 5.72
CA LEU A 427 -10.92 4.32 5.67
C LEU A 427 -10.50 4.68 4.24
N VAL A 428 -10.00 3.71 3.47
CA VAL A 428 -9.57 3.92 2.08
C VAL A 428 -10.73 4.43 1.22
N ARG A 429 -11.91 3.81 1.32
CA ARG A 429 -13.08 4.21 0.52
C ARG A 429 -13.70 5.52 1.01
N GLN A 430 -13.71 5.77 2.31
CA GLN A 430 -14.16 7.04 2.89
C GLN A 430 -13.26 8.19 2.41
N ALA A 431 -11.95 8.04 2.46
CA ALA A 431 -11.02 9.05 1.95
C ALA A 431 -11.23 9.33 0.46
N ALA A 432 -11.37 8.29 -0.38
CA ALA A 432 -11.65 8.48 -1.80
C ALA A 432 -12.96 9.26 -2.06
N ARG A 433 -13.97 9.01 -1.22
CA ARG A 433 -15.29 9.66 -1.29
C ARG A 433 -15.24 11.11 -0.80
N GLU A 434 -14.58 11.37 0.32
CA GLU A 434 -14.45 12.70 0.94
C GLU A 434 -13.64 13.66 0.07
N LEU A 435 -12.60 13.15 -0.59
CA LEU A 435 -11.80 13.89 -1.56
C LEU A 435 -12.53 14.12 -2.90
N ALA A 436 -13.75 13.59 -3.05
CA ALA A 436 -14.54 13.66 -4.27
C ALA A 436 -13.73 13.20 -5.51
N LEU A 437 -12.97 12.11 -5.35
CA LEU A 437 -12.21 11.49 -6.44
C LEU A 437 -13.13 10.84 -7.48
N PHE A 438 -14.36 10.54 -7.07
CA PHE A 438 -15.50 10.14 -7.87
C PHE A 438 -16.75 10.86 -7.35
N ASN A 439 -17.89 10.69 -8.00
CA ASN A 439 -19.15 11.26 -7.50
C ASN A 439 -19.49 10.68 -6.10
N ARG A 440 -19.44 11.51 -5.06
CA ARG A 440 -19.63 11.10 -3.65
C ARG A 440 -20.96 10.42 -3.33
N PHE A 441 -21.94 10.52 -4.22
CA PHE A 441 -23.27 9.90 -4.11
C PHE A 441 -23.43 8.67 -5.02
N GLU A 442 -22.45 8.37 -5.86
CA GLU A 442 -22.47 7.27 -6.83
C GLU A 442 -21.16 6.48 -6.77
N TYR A 443 -21.21 5.29 -6.17
CA TYR A 443 -20.06 4.39 -6.07
C TYR A 443 -19.74 3.63 -7.36
N GLU A 444 -20.44 3.92 -8.46
CA GLU A 444 -20.35 3.15 -9.70
C GLU A 444 -18.95 3.20 -10.32
N GLU A 445 -18.37 4.40 -10.44
CA GLU A 445 -17.02 4.60 -10.97
C GLU A 445 -15.97 3.81 -10.18
N TYR A 446 -16.03 3.91 -8.84
CA TYR A 446 -15.11 3.20 -7.94
C TYR A 446 -15.23 1.69 -8.12
N TYR A 447 -16.45 1.16 -8.12
CA TYR A 447 -16.72 -0.28 -8.23
C TYR A 447 -16.40 -0.85 -9.60
N GLN A 448 -16.73 -0.16 -10.67
CA GLN A 448 -16.35 -0.57 -12.02
C GLN A 448 -14.83 -0.66 -12.14
N CYS A 449 -14.11 0.37 -11.69
CA CYS A 449 -12.65 0.36 -11.74
C CYS A 449 -12.03 -0.69 -10.78
N LEU A 450 -12.66 -0.96 -9.63
CA LEU A 450 -12.23 -2.01 -8.71
C LEU A 450 -12.40 -3.42 -9.30
N ILE A 451 -13.50 -3.67 -10.05
CA ILE A 451 -13.67 -4.92 -10.80
C ILE A 451 -12.51 -5.12 -11.77
N LEU A 452 -12.09 -4.07 -12.49
CA LEU A 452 -10.94 -4.14 -13.40
C LEU A 452 -9.68 -4.57 -12.66
N TYR A 453 -9.42 -3.98 -11.50
CA TYR A 453 -8.25 -4.27 -10.68
C TYR A 453 -8.23 -5.68 -10.10
N LEU A 454 -9.35 -6.16 -9.57
CA LEU A 454 -9.48 -7.52 -9.04
C LEU A 454 -9.31 -8.58 -10.14
N LEU A 455 -9.91 -8.36 -11.33
CA LEU A 455 -9.69 -9.24 -12.49
C LEU A 455 -8.25 -9.14 -13.03
N GLY A 456 -7.65 -7.95 -12.98
CA GLY A 456 -6.25 -7.73 -13.32
C GLY A 456 -5.30 -8.52 -12.43
N ALA A 457 -5.64 -8.69 -11.14
CA ALA A 457 -4.82 -9.42 -10.18
C ALA A 457 -4.59 -10.90 -10.57
N LEU A 458 -5.53 -11.50 -11.31
CA LEU A 458 -5.47 -12.89 -11.74
C LEU A 458 -4.25 -13.21 -12.61
N LYS A 459 -3.65 -12.20 -13.26
CA LYS A 459 -2.46 -12.38 -14.11
C LYS A 459 -1.16 -12.60 -13.33
N PHE A 460 -1.14 -12.26 -12.03
CA PHE A 460 0.10 -12.23 -11.27
C PHE A 460 0.52 -13.63 -10.82
N LYS A 461 1.64 -14.12 -11.37
CA LYS A 461 2.23 -15.42 -11.02
C LYS A 461 2.62 -15.54 -9.56
N VAL A 462 3.00 -14.44 -8.91
CA VAL A 462 3.35 -14.46 -7.48
C VAL A 462 2.18 -14.93 -6.60
N LEU A 463 0.93 -14.83 -7.07
CA LEU A 463 -0.23 -15.37 -6.35
C LEU A 463 -0.42 -16.88 -6.59
N ASP A 464 0.32 -17.47 -7.54
CA ASP A 464 0.44 -18.92 -7.73
C ASP A 464 1.56 -19.54 -6.87
N ASP A 465 2.48 -18.72 -6.37
CA ASP A 465 3.69 -19.16 -5.66
C ASP A 465 3.55 -19.08 -4.13
N VAL A 466 2.42 -18.61 -3.61
CA VAL A 466 2.17 -18.57 -2.15
C VAL A 466 1.65 -19.92 -1.63
N PRO A 467 1.86 -20.25 -0.34
CA PRO A 467 1.42 -21.54 0.22
C PRO A 467 -0.06 -21.85 0.02
N GLU A 468 -0.90 -20.81 0.01
CA GLU A 468 -2.35 -20.93 -0.15
C GLU A 468 -2.81 -20.94 -1.61
N ALA A 469 -1.91 -20.91 -2.60
CA ALA A 469 -2.31 -20.86 -4.01
C ALA A 469 -3.26 -22.01 -4.40
N PRO A 470 -4.28 -21.78 -5.25
CA PRO A 470 -4.61 -20.54 -5.99
C PRO A 470 -5.54 -19.58 -5.21
N TYR A 471 -5.66 -19.75 -3.89
CA TYR A 471 -6.70 -19.12 -3.08
C TYR A 471 -6.76 -17.58 -3.18
N PRO A 472 -5.65 -16.81 -3.21
CA PRO A 472 -5.74 -15.36 -3.39
C PRO A 472 -6.42 -14.92 -4.70
N LYS A 473 -6.21 -15.69 -5.79
CA LYS A 473 -6.87 -15.44 -7.07
C LYS A 473 -8.36 -15.79 -7.01
N GLN A 474 -8.72 -16.85 -6.28
CA GLN A 474 -10.13 -17.16 -6.00
C GLN A 474 -10.81 -16.02 -5.26
N VAL A 475 -10.19 -15.50 -4.19
CA VAL A 475 -10.73 -14.37 -3.42
C VAL A 475 -10.88 -13.13 -4.31
N ALA A 476 -9.90 -12.81 -5.16
CA ALA A 476 -10.01 -11.69 -6.10
C ALA A 476 -11.17 -11.86 -7.11
N PHE A 477 -11.30 -13.05 -7.72
CA PHE A 477 -12.38 -13.34 -8.66
C PHE A 477 -13.76 -13.22 -8.01
N TRP A 478 -13.96 -13.86 -6.85
CA TRP A 478 -15.22 -13.78 -6.11
C TRP A 478 -15.50 -12.36 -5.60
N GLY A 479 -14.47 -11.60 -5.24
CA GLY A 479 -14.58 -10.17 -4.94
C GLY A 479 -15.14 -9.37 -6.11
N ALA A 480 -14.61 -9.59 -7.33
CA ALA A 480 -15.10 -8.93 -8.53
C ALA A 480 -16.56 -9.30 -8.84
N ALA A 481 -16.94 -10.58 -8.70
CA ALA A 481 -18.32 -11.04 -8.86
C ALA A 481 -19.27 -10.39 -7.83
N SER A 482 -18.81 -10.26 -6.59
CA SER A 482 -19.55 -9.64 -5.49
C SER A 482 -19.86 -8.17 -5.75
N ILE A 483 -18.85 -7.41 -6.19
CA ILE A 483 -19.02 -5.98 -6.54
C ILE A 483 -19.93 -5.83 -7.76
N THR A 484 -19.82 -6.74 -8.74
CA THR A 484 -20.72 -6.75 -9.91
C THR A 484 -22.18 -7.00 -9.49
N ALA A 485 -22.41 -7.85 -8.49
CA ALA A 485 -23.73 -8.08 -7.91
C ALA A 485 -24.30 -6.81 -7.25
N ILE A 486 -23.50 -6.12 -6.45
CA ILE A 486 -23.88 -4.86 -5.78
C ILE A 486 -24.23 -3.76 -6.80
N LEU A 487 -23.47 -3.66 -7.89
CA LEU A 487 -23.80 -2.72 -8.98
C LEU A 487 -25.13 -3.07 -9.67
N SER A 488 -25.41 -4.37 -9.80
CA SER A 488 -26.63 -4.84 -10.48
C SER A 488 -27.89 -4.66 -9.63
N SER A 489 -27.80 -4.70 -8.30
CA SER A 489 -28.97 -4.50 -7.42
C SER A 489 -29.50 -3.07 -7.45
N LYS A 490 -28.62 -2.06 -7.59
CA LYS A 490 -28.99 -0.64 -7.72
C LYS A 490 -29.97 -0.39 -8.89
N VAL A 491 -29.80 -1.13 -10.00
CA VAL A 491 -30.63 -1.00 -11.19
C VAL A 491 -32.07 -1.45 -10.92
N ASN A 492 -32.27 -2.40 -10.02
CA ASN A 492 -33.61 -2.91 -9.70
C ASN A 492 -34.36 -1.96 -8.76
N ASP A 493 -33.69 -1.39 -7.76
CA ASP A 493 -34.31 -0.46 -6.79
C ASP A 493 -34.86 0.82 -7.46
N SER A 494 -34.21 1.27 -8.55
CA SER A 494 -34.64 2.45 -9.32
C SER A 494 -35.87 2.24 -10.22
N LYS A 495 -36.28 0.99 -10.46
CA LYS A 495 -37.42 0.68 -11.34
C LYS A 495 -38.76 0.49 -10.60
N GLU A 496 -38.74 0.30 -9.28
CA GLU A 496 -39.95 0.04 -8.48
C GLU A 496 -40.42 1.21 -7.61
N SER A 497 -39.80 2.39 -7.71
CA SER A 497 -40.28 3.59 -7.01
C SER A 497 -41.00 4.55 -7.97
N PRO A 498 -42.34 4.46 -8.14
CA PRO A 498 -43.10 5.48 -8.84
C PRO A 498 -43.10 6.76 -7.99
N GLY A 499 -42.38 7.79 -8.43
CA GLY A 499 -42.73 9.17 -8.11
C GLY A 499 -42.16 9.79 -6.82
N PHE A 500 -40.96 9.42 -6.36
CA PHE A 500 -40.20 10.32 -5.48
C PHE A 500 -39.19 11.12 -6.30
N ALA A 501 -39.64 12.24 -6.86
CA ALA A 501 -38.73 13.27 -7.33
C ALA A 501 -37.92 13.78 -6.12
N PRO A 502 -36.58 13.76 -6.14
CA PRO A 502 -35.81 14.35 -5.06
C PRO A 502 -35.99 15.87 -5.14
N SER A 503 -36.85 16.42 -4.28
CA SER A 503 -36.90 17.86 -4.02
C SER A 503 -35.61 18.26 -3.29
N PHE A 504 -34.53 18.43 -4.06
CA PHE A 504 -33.25 18.89 -3.57
C PHE A 504 -33.22 20.41 -3.58
N ARG A 505 -33.84 21.03 -2.57
CA ARG A 505 -33.54 22.41 -2.12
C ARG A 505 -33.61 22.46 -0.61
N GLN A 506 -32.59 23.10 -0.02
CA GLN A 506 -32.39 23.40 1.40
C GLN A 506 -31.93 22.25 2.30
N ARG A 507 -30.63 21.97 2.28
CA ARG A 507 -29.89 21.85 3.54
C ARG A 507 -29.00 23.07 3.68
N GLN A 508 -29.21 23.80 4.77
CA GLN A 508 -28.49 25.00 5.17
C GLN A 508 -26.98 24.73 5.21
N ASP A 509 -26.22 25.64 4.61
CA ASP A 509 -24.83 25.87 4.93
C ASP A 509 -24.70 26.06 6.46
N TRP A 510 -23.92 25.22 7.11
CA TRP A 510 -23.49 25.46 8.48
C TRP A 510 -22.33 26.47 8.40
N SER A 511 -22.54 27.69 8.91
CA SER A 511 -21.43 28.61 9.12
C SER A 511 -20.57 28.11 10.28
N LEU A 512 -19.25 28.35 10.18
CA LEU A 512 -18.25 28.01 11.19
C LEU A 512 -18.53 28.61 12.60
N ASP A 513 -19.50 29.51 12.71
CA ASP A 513 -19.89 30.15 13.97
C ASP A 513 -20.82 29.26 14.82
N GLN A 514 -21.52 28.28 14.24
CA GLN A 514 -22.44 27.40 14.99
C GLN A 514 -21.76 26.22 15.69
N ILE A 515 -20.48 25.96 15.40
CA ILE A 515 -19.67 24.94 16.09
C ILE A 515 -19.16 25.44 17.46
N LYS A 516 -19.13 26.77 17.69
CA LYS A 516 -18.69 27.36 18.97
C LYS A 516 -19.74 27.39 20.08
N ALA A 517 -20.97 26.94 19.83
CA ALA A 517 -22.07 26.99 20.80
C ALA A 517 -22.36 25.65 21.51
N LYS A 518 -21.51 24.62 21.35
CA LYS A 518 -21.69 23.30 21.98
C LYS A 518 -20.75 22.99 23.15
N ASP A 519 -19.84 23.90 23.49
CA ASP A 519 -18.84 23.70 24.56
C ASP A 519 -19.31 24.13 25.97
N ASP A 520 -20.56 24.56 26.15
CA ASP A 520 -21.06 25.09 27.43
C ASP A 520 -22.02 24.15 28.20
N TYR A 521 -21.94 22.83 27.98
CA TYR A 521 -22.82 21.84 28.64
C TYR A 521 -22.18 21.02 29.78
N HIS A 522 -21.07 21.48 30.36
CA HIS A 522 -20.48 20.87 31.56
C HIS A 522 -20.37 21.84 32.73
N SER A 523 -21.51 22.30 33.24
CA SER A 523 -21.62 22.69 34.66
C SER A 523 -23.07 22.58 35.15
N ARG A 524 -23.41 21.46 35.80
CA ARG A 524 -24.49 21.38 36.81
C ARG A 524 -24.43 20.06 37.59
N SER A 525 -24.13 20.23 38.88
CA SER A 525 -24.49 19.44 40.07
C SER A 525 -24.51 17.91 40.01
N LEU A 526 -23.57 17.32 40.76
CA LEU A 526 -23.64 16.00 41.38
C LEU A 526 -24.97 15.79 42.12
N GLY A 527 -25.79 14.87 41.61
CA GLY A 527 -26.89 14.22 42.31
C GLY A 527 -26.58 12.74 42.45
N GLN A 528 -26.63 12.25 43.68
CA GLN A 528 -26.35 10.86 44.09
C GLN A 528 -27.19 9.84 43.30
N PHE A 529 -26.55 8.78 42.83
CA PHE A 529 -27.23 7.54 42.41
C PHE A 529 -26.55 6.32 43.03
N GLU A 530 -27.39 5.48 43.64
CA GLU A 530 -27.10 4.23 44.35
C GLU A 530 -26.57 3.11 43.43
N PRO A 531 -25.58 2.31 43.86
CA PRO A 531 -25.04 1.21 43.08
C PRO A 531 -25.80 -0.10 43.37
N SER A 532 -26.94 -0.31 42.73
CA SER A 532 -27.46 -1.67 42.54
C SER A 532 -28.30 -1.78 41.27
N GLN A 533 -27.66 -2.19 40.17
CA GLN A 533 -28.21 -3.04 39.09
C GLN A 533 -27.30 -2.97 37.86
N LEU A 534 -26.34 -3.89 37.78
CA LEU A 534 -25.67 -4.27 36.54
C LEU A 534 -25.83 -5.78 36.36
N LYS A 535 -26.73 -6.16 35.44
CA LYS A 535 -26.91 -7.53 34.97
C LYS A 535 -25.80 -7.84 33.96
N THR A 536 -24.90 -8.73 34.33
CA THR A 536 -23.91 -9.35 33.44
C THR A 536 -24.55 -10.42 32.56
N TRP A 537 -24.24 -10.41 31.26
CA TRP A 537 -24.48 -11.53 30.33
C TRP A 537 -23.12 -11.99 29.79
N GLY A 538 -22.79 -13.27 29.99
CA GLY A 538 -21.61 -13.92 29.39
C GLY A 538 -20.89 -14.89 30.32
N ASN A 539 -21.20 -16.19 30.19
CA ASN A 539 -20.58 -17.28 30.93
C ASN A 539 -19.18 -17.62 30.38
N ALA A 540 -18.14 -17.13 31.04
CA ALA A 540 -16.84 -17.77 31.15
C ALA A 540 -16.23 -17.35 32.49
N SER A 541 -16.00 -18.29 33.42
CA SER A 541 -15.36 -17.96 34.70
C SER A 541 -13.85 -17.77 34.49
N ILE A 542 -13.44 -16.52 34.27
CA ILE A 542 -12.04 -16.14 34.43
C ILE A 542 -11.88 -15.64 35.87
N THR A 543 -11.23 -16.43 36.71
CA THR A 543 -10.81 -15.96 38.04
C THR A 543 -9.58 -15.07 37.84
N VAL A 544 -9.80 -13.78 37.62
CA VAL A 544 -8.72 -12.79 37.64
C VAL A 544 -8.51 -12.39 39.10
N GLY A 545 -7.34 -12.72 39.66
CA GLY A 545 -6.89 -12.16 40.94
C GLY A 545 -6.67 -10.65 40.82
N ASP A 546 -6.63 -9.95 41.95
CA ASP A 546 -6.44 -8.50 42.03
C ASP A 546 -5.32 -8.00 41.10
N ILE A 547 -5.71 -7.22 40.10
CA ILE A 547 -4.87 -6.64 39.04
C ILE A 547 -4.40 -5.22 39.38
N SER A 548 -4.54 -4.78 40.63
CA SER A 548 -3.91 -3.55 41.08
C SER A 548 -2.37 -3.69 41.11
N GLY A 549 -1.71 -3.21 40.06
CA GLY A 549 -0.29 -2.85 40.10
C GLY A 549 0.70 -3.64 39.23
N SER A 550 0.32 -4.14 38.04
CA SER A 550 1.33 -4.58 37.05
C SER A 550 0.99 -4.38 35.57
N GLY A 551 -0.25 -4.03 35.21
CA GLY A 551 -0.61 -3.67 33.82
C GLY A 551 -0.40 -4.76 32.75
N ASN A 552 0.09 -5.95 33.11
CA ASN A 552 0.45 -7.00 32.16
C ASN A 552 -0.36 -8.28 32.43
N ALA A 553 -1.12 -8.71 31.43
CA ALA A 553 -1.66 -10.07 31.39
C ALA A 553 -0.64 -10.98 30.68
N ILE A 554 -0.03 -11.91 31.43
CA ILE A 554 0.95 -12.86 30.89
C ILE A 554 0.21 -14.17 30.57
N GLY A 555 0.16 -14.52 29.28
CA GLY A 555 -0.35 -15.80 28.81
C GLY A 555 0.57 -16.97 29.18
N HIS A 556 -0.02 -18.16 29.33
CA HIS A 556 0.69 -19.37 29.72
C HIS A 556 1.85 -19.66 28.74
N GLY A 557 3.10 -19.56 29.22
CA GLY A 557 4.32 -19.92 28.47
C GLY A 557 5.26 -18.77 28.07
N ALA A 558 4.95 -17.51 28.36
CA ALA A 558 5.86 -16.39 28.08
C ALA A 558 6.75 -16.07 29.30
N GLN A 559 8.08 -16.00 29.10
CA GLN A 559 9.01 -15.42 30.06
C GLN A 559 9.55 -14.10 29.50
N VAL A 560 9.36 -13.01 30.24
CA VAL A 560 9.98 -11.72 29.97
C VAL A 560 10.96 -11.46 31.11
N THR A 561 12.24 -11.30 30.79
CA THR A 561 13.28 -10.93 31.76
C THR A 561 13.43 -9.41 31.76
N THR A 562 12.71 -8.72 32.65
CA THR A 562 13.01 -7.31 32.96
C THR A 562 14.00 -7.25 34.12
N THR A 563 15.17 -6.65 33.89
CA THR A 563 16.20 -6.44 34.91
C THR A 563 15.89 -5.28 35.86
N THR A 564 14.82 -4.53 35.61
CA THR A 564 14.35 -3.44 36.47
C THR A 564 13.47 -4.00 37.59
N THR A 565 13.78 -3.63 38.84
CA THR A 565 13.00 -4.07 39.99
C THR A 565 11.61 -3.41 39.97
N LYS A 566 10.59 -4.11 40.51
CA LYS A 566 9.21 -3.59 40.62
C LYS A 566 9.12 -2.24 41.36
N ARG A 567 10.12 -1.94 42.20
CA ARG A 567 10.24 -0.68 42.94
C ARG A 567 10.62 0.49 42.02
N GLU A 568 11.59 0.29 41.13
CA GLU A 568 12.07 1.31 40.19
C GLU A 568 10.97 1.73 39.21
N GLN A 569 10.19 0.76 38.71
CA GLN A 569 9.07 1.04 37.80
C GLN A 569 7.96 1.87 38.47
N ASN A 570 7.67 1.62 39.76
CA ASN A 570 6.68 2.39 40.51
C ASN A 570 7.12 3.84 40.73
N ALA A 571 8.43 4.09 40.96
CA ALA A 571 8.96 5.44 41.13
C ALA A 571 8.87 6.24 39.82
N ILE A 572 9.22 5.63 38.69
CA ILE A 572 9.11 6.26 37.36
C ILE A 572 7.64 6.58 37.04
N PHE A 573 6.72 5.65 37.32
CA PHE A 573 5.28 5.88 37.10
C PHE A 573 4.74 7.09 37.88
N GLN A 574 5.16 7.27 39.13
CA GLN A 574 4.75 8.43 39.95
C GLN A 574 5.24 9.77 39.39
N ILE A 575 6.45 9.78 38.81
CA ILE A 575 7.00 10.95 38.13
C ILE A 575 6.09 11.35 36.96
N PHE A 576 5.79 10.41 36.07
CA PHE A 576 5.00 10.71 34.86
C PHE A 576 3.51 10.96 35.14
N GLU A 577 2.92 10.33 36.16
CA GLU A 577 1.58 10.68 36.67
C GLU A 577 1.46 12.18 37.01
N THR A 578 2.48 12.74 37.67
CA THR A 578 2.51 14.15 38.04
C THR A 578 2.58 15.05 36.79
N VAL A 579 3.38 14.64 35.81
CA VAL A 579 3.54 15.33 34.52
C VAL A 579 2.23 15.32 33.73
N TYR A 580 1.54 14.18 33.66
CA TYR A 580 0.24 14.08 32.97
C TYR A 580 -0.83 14.98 33.61
N ARG A 581 -0.84 15.11 34.94
CA ARG A 581 -1.71 16.06 35.62
C ARG A 581 -1.37 17.51 35.24
N GLN A 582 -0.09 17.87 35.15
CA GLN A 582 0.32 19.20 34.71
C GLN A 582 -0.12 19.49 33.27
N ILE A 583 0.07 18.55 32.34
CA ILE A 583 -0.39 18.68 30.95
C ILE A 583 -1.90 18.90 30.90
N ASN A 584 -2.66 18.16 31.71
CA ASN A 584 -4.11 18.30 31.79
C ASN A 584 -4.55 19.69 32.30
N ILE A 585 -3.74 20.33 33.15
CA ILE A 585 -3.98 21.66 33.72
C ILE A 585 -3.51 22.79 32.78
N GLN A 586 -2.36 22.64 32.12
CA GLN A 586 -1.63 23.73 31.46
C GLN A 586 -1.89 23.90 29.96
N THR A 587 -2.56 22.94 29.30
CA THR A 587 -2.71 22.91 27.83
C THR A 587 -3.55 24.03 27.19
N ARG A 588 -3.94 25.06 27.95
CA ARG A 588 -4.47 26.33 27.41
C ARG A 588 -3.39 27.36 27.06
N ARG A 589 -2.11 27.13 27.42
CA ARG A 589 -1.02 28.13 27.31
C ARG A 589 0.19 27.70 26.47
N SER A 590 0.24 26.45 26.00
CA SER A 590 1.36 25.93 25.20
C SER A 590 1.19 26.22 23.71
N ASN A 591 2.31 26.33 22.97
CA ASN A 591 2.30 26.54 21.51
C ASN A 591 2.03 25.26 20.71
N GLY A 592 2.17 24.07 21.34
CA GLY A 592 1.86 22.77 20.73
C GLY A 592 0.46 22.25 21.05
N SER A 593 -0.05 21.34 20.20
CA SER A 593 -1.29 20.61 20.47
C SER A 593 -1.13 19.73 21.70
N ARG A 594 -2.13 19.70 22.60
CA ARG A 594 -2.16 18.80 23.77
C ARG A 594 -1.84 17.36 23.40
N ALA A 595 -2.38 16.87 22.28
CA ALA A 595 -2.17 15.50 21.83
C ALA A 595 -0.69 15.24 21.45
N GLU A 596 -0.02 16.24 20.88
CA GLU A 596 1.37 16.15 20.48
C GLU A 596 2.32 16.16 21.69
N ILE A 597 2.04 17.02 22.69
CA ILE A 597 2.74 17.04 23.97
C ILE A 597 2.59 15.70 24.70
N ILE A 598 1.38 15.15 24.79
CA ILE A 598 1.14 13.84 25.43
C ILE A 598 1.93 12.74 24.73
N ASN A 599 1.91 12.71 23.39
CA ASN A 599 2.62 11.71 22.61
C ASN A 599 4.13 11.76 22.87
N ILE A 600 4.74 12.96 22.92
CA ILE A 600 6.17 13.09 23.18
C ILE A 600 6.52 12.72 24.63
N VAL A 601 5.68 13.08 25.60
CA VAL A 601 5.89 12.65 27.00
C VAL A 601 5.79 11.14 27.16
N GLN A 602 4.87 10.48 26.45
CA GLN A 602 4.79 9.01 26.42
C GLN A 602 6.05 8.37 25.83
N LEU A 603 6.63 8.94 24.78
CA LEU A 603 7.89 8.44 24.20
C LEU A 603 9.05 8.56 25.19
N ILE A 604 9.15 9.69 25.89
CA ILE A 604 10.17 9.89 26.94
C ILE A 604 9.97 8.87 28.07
N GLU A 605 8.73 8.69 28.56
CA GLU A 605 8.40 7.72 29.61
C GLU A 605 8.83 6.29 29.22
N GLN A 606 8.43 5.83 28.04
CA GLN A 606 8.74 4.48 27.56
C GLN A 606 10.25 4.24 27.48
N GLU A 607 11.02 5.24 27.07
CA GLU A 607 12.47 5.12 26.96
C GLU A 607 13.16 5.22 28.31
N VAL A 608 12.63 6.02 29.25
CA VAL A 608 13.11 6.04 30.64
C VAL A 608 12.88 4.70 31.35
N ILE A 609 11.75 4.04 31.11
CA ILE A 609 11.43 2.71 31.67
C ILE A 609 12.44 1.64 31.24
N ARG A 610 13.10 1.81 30.08
CA ARG A 610 14.17 0.90 29.62
C ARG A 610 15.45 0.97 30.45
N GLY A 611 15.58 1.94 31.35
CA GLY A 611 16.71 2.04 32.28
C GLY A 611 18.04 2.13 31.54
N GLU A 612 19.00 1.26 31.87
CA GLU A 612 20.34 1.29 31.25
C GLU A 612 20.35 1.07 29.74
N GLN A 613 19.27 0.47 29.19
CA GLN A 613 19.11 0.25 27.75
C GLN A 613 18.47 1.45 27.03
N ALA A 614 18.18 2.54 27.74
CA ALA A 614 17.59 3.73 27.16
C ALA A 614 18.50 4.34 26.07
N ASN A 615 17.91 4.67 24.92
CA ASN A 615 18.61 5.32 23.84
C ASN A 615 18.76 6.83 24.12
N SER A 616 19.99 7.24 24.45
CA SER A 616 20.33 8.63 24.79
C SER A 616 20.03 9.63 23.68
N TYR A 617 20.19 9.23 22.42
CA TYR A 617 19.90 10.08 21.27
C TYR A 617 18.39 10.35 21.12
N LYS A 618 17.54 9.33 21.29
CA LYS A 618 16.08 9.49 21.27
C LYS A 618 15.60 10.40 22.39
N LEU A 619 16.07 10.17 23.61
CA LEU A 619 15.73 11.01 24.77
C LEU A 619 16.11 12.46 24.52
N ASN A 620 17.34 12.75 24.08
CA ASN A 620 17.78 14.12 23.83
C ASN A 620 16.91 14.82 22.77
N ARG A 621 16.62 14.15 21.66
CA ARG A 621 15.74 14.68 20.61
C ARG A 621 14.34 15.00 21.16
N TRP A 622 13.69 14.05 21.83
CA TRP A 622 12.33 14.26 22.35
C TRP A 622 12.26 15.31 23.44
N PHE A 623 13.28 15.43 24.30
CA PHE A 623 13.38 16.53 25.25
C PHE A 623 13.50 17.88 24.56
N ASN A 624 14.29 17.99 23.48
CA ASN A 624 14.40 19.24 22.70
C ASN A 624 13.08 19.59 22.01
N ASP A 625 12.41 18.61 21.39
CA ASP A 625 11.09 18.78 20.78
C ASP A 625 10.06 19.24 21.82
N LEU A 626 10.03 18.59 22.99
CA LEU A 626 9.14 18.95 24.09
C LEU A 626 9.44 20.35 24.64
N ASN A 627 10.72 20.70 24.80
CA ASN A 627 11.13 22.01 25.29
C ASN A 627 10.73 23.14 24.33
N ALA A 628 10.74 22.88 23.03
CA ALA A 628 10.26 23.83 22.02
C ALA A 628 8.73 24.06 22.09
N MET A 629 7.93 23.02 22.39
CA MET A 629 6.46 23.12 22.43
C MET A 629 5.88 23.51 23.80
N ALA A 630 6.48 22.99 24.87
CA ALA A 630 6.00 23.07 26.25
C ALA A 630 7.21 23.08 27.21
N PRO A 631 7.96 24.21 27.28
CA PRO A 631 9.20 24.30 28.06
C PRO A 631 8.99 24.10 29.57
N ASP A 632 7.80 24.43 30.09
CA ASP A 632 7.40 24.18 31.46
C ASP A 632 7.25 22.69 31.77
N ILE A 633 6.60 21.93 30.88
CA ILE A 633 6.47 20.48 30.97
C ILE A 633 7.85 19.80 30.84
N ALA A 634 8.66 20.22 29.86
CA ALA A 634 10.02 19.70 29.68
C ALA A 634 10.87 19.89 30.93
N LYS A 635 10.84 21.09 31.53
CA LYS A 635 11.54 21.39 32.80
C LYS A 635 11.02 20.53 33.94
N SER A 636 9.71 20.32 34.07
CA SER A 636 9.16 19.49 35.14
C SER A 636 9.62 18.03 35.05
N ILE A 637 9.66 17.46 33.84
CA ILE A 637 10.20 16.11 33.63
C ILE A 637 11.69 16.09 33.97
N ALA A 638 12.46 17.05 33.45
CA ALA A 638 13.90 17.15 33.68
C ALA A 638 14.24 17.24 35.18
N SER A 639 13.55 18.11 35.93
CA SER A 639 13.72 18.22 37.38
C SER A 639 13.38 16.93 38.11
N SER A 640 12.32 16.24 37.70
CA SER A 640 11.91 14.99 38.35
C SER A 640 12.90 13.85 38.09
N LEU A 641 13.46 13.77 36.88
CA LEU A 641 14.45 12.74 36.54
C LEU A 641 15.86 13.05 37.09
N THR A 642 16.17 14.31 37.38
CA THR A 642 17.45 14.69 38.00
C THR A 642 17.44 14.59 39.51
N ASP A 643 16.27 14.41 40.14
CA ASP A 643 16.14 14.20 41.57
C ASP A 643 17.04 13.00 42.00
N PRO A 644 17.91 13.16 43.01
CA PRO A 644 18.74 12.06 43.50
C PRO A 644 17.94 10.81 43.90
N THR A 645 16.69 11.00 44.33
CA THR A 645 15.75 9.93 44.71
C THR A 645 15.09 9.24 43.53
N ALA A 646 15.14 9.81 42.32
CA ALA A 646 14.73 9.12 41.12
C ALA A 646 15.75 8.02 40.83
N GLU A 647 15.31 6.76 40.94
CA GLU A 647 16.11 5.57 40.64
C GLU A 647 16.31 5.42 39.11
N VAL A 648 16.92 6.41 38.47
CA VAL A 648 17.20 6.42 37.03
C VAL A 648 18.72 6.36 36.75
N PRO A 649 19.14 5.71 35.63
CA PRO A 649 20.54 5.62 35.25
C PRO A 649 21.23 6.99 35.08
N PRO A 650 22.56 7.09 35.32
CA PRO A 650 23.31 8.33 35.18
C PRO A 650 23.17 8.99 33.80
N THR A 651 23.11 8.21 32.73
CA THR A 651 22.95 8.70 31.35
C THR A 651 21.63 9.47 31.17
N ILE A 652 20.54 8.97 31.76
CA ILE A 652 19.23 9.64 31.70
C ILE A 652 19.26 10.93 32.52
N ARG A 653 19.88 10.92 33.71
CA ARG A 653 20.05 12.13 34.53
C ARG A 653 20.85 13.19 33.82
N GLN A 654 21.90 12.80 33.11
CA GLN A 654 22.75 13.74 32.37
C GLN A 654 21.96 14.44 31.26
N ILE A 655 21.15 13.70 30.50
CA ILE A 655 20.30 14.27 29.44
C ILE A 655 19.25 15.20 30.04
N ALA A 656 18.57 14.77 31.11
CA ALA A 656 17.59 15.58 31.82
C ALA A 656 18.22 16.87 32.37
N ALA A 657 19.43 16.82 32.93
CA ALA A 657 20.14 17.98 33.46
C ALA A 657 20.50 19.01 32.36
N GLN A 658 20.80 18.57 31.14
CA GLN A 658 21.08 19.47 30.00
C GLN A 658 19.85 20.29 29.57
N VAL A 659 18.65 19.78 29.83
CA VAL A 659 17.38 20.41 29.45
C VAL A 659 16.82 21.28 30.60
N GLY A 660 17.13 20.89 31.84
CA GLY A 660 16.68 21.59 33.05
C GLY A 660 17.49 22.84 33.43
N GLY A 661 18.75 22.92 33.00
CA GLY A 661 19.61 24.11 33.16
C GLY A 661 19.35 25.15 32.08
#